data_AF-A0A940FPG6-F1
#
_entry.id   AF-A0A940FPG6-F1
#
_cell.length_a   1.000
_cell.length_b   1.000
_cell.length_c   1.000
_cell.angle_alpha   90.00
_cell.angle_beta   90.00
_cell.angle_gamma   90.00
#
_symmetry.space_group_name_H-M   'P 1'
#
loop_
_entity.id
_entity.type
_entity.pdbx_description
1 polymer ?
#
loop_
_entity_poly.entity_id
_entity_poly.type
_entity_poly.pdbx_seq_one_letter_code
_entity_poly.pdbx_strand_id
1 'polypeptide(L)'
;MAHAQTATVSYPFAVGRTGCTSGTQQLHFYTYDGTTNTIANASGGLVGPCIPQLRIGTTNSSGQRFTSSVASVSFNPKDHNIYYFWTAYGPSTLTQGAPARTFAWKWPLGSCPTGTSPRMDTLRSFASDILGVAFDNNGKGYIIEFTNALPTTPPTYKAMIRSIDFSTGVLGAADTLALTGGAKIYAQGSGDVVMTPSGQMFFIVDNKLFTPNYQAYTGTGASLTCTYVDTVKLTGNFVGLTYAEGETIAAFSGGSCPFYEVNPLSAATTNITKSGSVNSASDMATVVSGIGAAKKLVSVTPTGIPNQYTVVYDIYVQNYGNTDITNVQLSDNLGAINGNVNVSNVSTAFVGTAPAGISLNGTYNGTTVTNLLNGTGTLPNYPVSSNSFTIRITCRLSNIQSGVVYNNSATATAKDFNGNTLTDVSTNGSNPDLNSNDKPDDAGENQPTPLLIAITPQTPPCSSLGQIFYSEDFGTGAASGTLPVSPGGTTQYTGSTTQPLAIDRFMLATDANAGDNSKFISLADHTTGTGRMMIVNADANAKTFYSGTVGSLCPGQQYTLSFYAAFIGNSSYQTLCNGFGGFKYPKVRMRVKDAVTGLIITEIATGDITAASWNQYGMKWVMPSGYSSIAFELINEGQGGCGNDLAIDDIQFGTCNAAPVVSVSGASVGCLGGSTTMNATLSDPSVIPGTIVYQWQISTDNITFTDIVGATGSSYSIPSVGATNVGKYYRVLVAASGSIASPNCRYTSPGYLLTAKNPSTAPTSIAKNRSVICPSDPIILKVNGGTLGTNASYVWYSGSCGGTYVGTGTTITVSPTVATTYYVRIEGDCNVTSCVSVAITFNCDIDADDDGIPDVTESNGVDPKLDDDFDGIPNWRDADYPGFLDTNGDGVNDNFDSDKDGVPNFLDRDSDNDGIPDVVEAGGADSNGDGIIDNYTDIDGDGFSDNVDANLSGAAGSGPGLGLPDLDGDGVPNYIDLDSDNDGVPDVVEVYGTDANNDGRLDYSGTFASNDSDGDGFLNSVDGDANGDGIVENINGPLLKTGSALANGRASWYPNKNMDADSKPNPYDLDSDGDGIVDVQEAGFNDANFDGKIDGSYNVNGWSTT
;
A
#
# COMPACT_ATOMS: atom_id res chain seq x y z
N MET A 1 -38.93 29.20 2.38
CA MET A 1 -39.78 29.02 3.58
C MET A 1 -40.01 30.41 4.17
N ALA A 2 -41.18 30.66 4.75
CA ALA A 2 -41.63 31.99 5.17
C ALA A 2 -40.53 32.75 5.95
N HIS A 3 -40.25 34.00 5.56
CA HIS A 3 -39.41 34.93 6.33
C HIS A 3 -40.06 35.10 7.71
N ALA A 4 -39.63 34.28 8.66
CA ALA A 4 -40.19 34.21 9.99
C ALA A 4 -39.44 35.22 10.86
N GLN A 5 -39.99 36.44 10.95
CA GLN A 5 -39.83 37.44 12.02
C GLN A 5 -38.39 37.76 12.47
N THR A 6 -38.02 39.04 12.49
CA THR A 6 -36.66 39.48 12.84
C THR A 6 -36.30 39.14 14.30
N ALA A 7 -35.05 38.76 14.53
CA ALA A 7 -34.51 38.49 15.87
C ALA A 7 -34.28 39.78 16.66
N THR A 8 -34.04 40.88 15.93
CA THR A 8 -33.94 42.23 16.45
C THR A 8 -35.01 43.13 15.84
N VAL A 9 -35.51 44.07 16.65
CA VAL A 9 -36.37 45.15 16.17
C VAL A 9 -35.88 46.43 16.83
N SER A 10 -35.68 47.45 16.01
CA SER A 10 -35.20 48.75 16.46
C SER A 10 -36.21 49.84 16.17
N TYR A 11 -36.39 50.72 17.15
CA TYR A 11 -37.18 51.94 17.02
C TYR A 11 -36.27 53.15 17.20
N PRO A 12 -35.55 53.58 16.14
CA PRO A 12 -34.91 54.88 16.13
C PRO A 12 -35.93 55.96 16.46
N PHE A 13 -35.53 56.96 17.23
CA PHE A 13 -36.39 58.08 17.55
C PHE A 13 -35.58 59.36 17.61
N ALA A 14 -36.23 60.45 17.25
CA ALA A 14 -35.55 61.72 17.07
C ALA A 14 -36.38 62.88 17.59
N VAL A 15 -35.69 63.89 18.11
CA VAL A 15 -36.27 65.21 18.24
C VAL A 15 -36.15 65.92 16.90
N GLY A 16 -37.25 66.47 16.39
CA GLY A 16 -37.21 67.17 15.10
C GLY A 16 -38.57 67.72 14.69
N ARG A 17 -38.84 67.82 13.39
CA ARG A 17 -40.08 68.43 12.85
C ARG A 17 -40.85 67.47 11.96
N THR A 18 -42.17 67.67 11.87
CA THR A 18 -43.08 66.90 10.97
C THR A 18 -42.75 66.99 9.47
N GLY A 19 -41.78 67.82 9.07
CA GLY A 19 -41.26 67.92 7.72
C GLY A 19 -39.76 68.23 7.72
N CYS A 20 -39.12 68.20 6.55
CA CYS A 20 -37.65 68.30 6.45
C CYS A 20 -37.06 69.68 6.73
N THR A 21 -37.83 70.73 6.45
CA THR A 21 -37.38 72.11 6.62
C THR A 21 -38.36 72.96 7.44
N SER A 22 -39.55 72.45 7.73
CA SER A 22 -40.62 73.16 8.44
C SER A 22 -41.59 72.16 9.10
N GLY A 23 -42.54 72.65 9.89
CA GLY A 23 -43.53 71.82 10.58
C GLY A 23 -43.43 71.89 12.11
N THR A 24 -44.29 71.10 12.77
CA THR A 24 -44.43 71.06 14.23
C THR A 24 -43.25 70.32 14.84
N GLN A 25 -42.66 70.89 15.89
CA GLN A 25 -41.60 70.23 16.66
C GLN A 25 -42.19 69.10 17.50
N GLN A 26 -41.65 67.90 17.34
CA GLN A 26 -42.09 66.72 18.07
C GLN A 26 -40.95 65.72 18.25
N LEU A 27 -41.05 64.92 19.31
CA LEU A 27 -40.35 63.64 19.41
C LEU A 27 -41.11 62.64 18.55
N HIS A 28 -40.44 61.91 17.67
CA HIS A 28 -41.08 60.93 16.82
C HIS A 28 -40.21 59.69 16.67
N PHE A 29 -40.88 58.57 16.42
CA PHE A 29 -40.27 57.25 16.30
C PHE A 29 -40.31 56.80 14.84
N TYR A 30 -39.32 56.01 14.47
CA TYR A 30 -39.18 55.36 13.20
C TYR A 30 -39.14 53.85 13.42
N THR A 31 -39.50 53.10 12.39
CA THR A 31 -39.16 51.69 12.24
C THR A 31 -38.07 51.59 11.19
N TYR A 32 -36.97 50.95 11.54
CA TYR A 32 -35.92 50.60 10.59
C TYR A 32 -35.99 49.11 10.29
N ASP A 33 -35.80 48.75 9.02
CA ASP A 33 -35.64 47.37 8.56
C ASP A 33 -34.32 47.30 7.81
N GLY A 34 -33.31 46.70 8.44
CA GLY A 34 -31.97 46.52 7.89
C GLY A 34 -31.93 45.53 6.73
N THR A 35 -32.90 44.64 6.59
CA THR A 35 -32.97 43.69 5.47
C THR A 35 -33.36 44.38 4.18
N THR A 36 -34.36 45.27 4.23
CA THR A 36 -34.78 46.06 3.06
C THR A 36 -34.02 47.40 2.96
N ASN A 37 -33.22 47.72 3.97
CA ASN A 37 -32.58 49.01 4.19
C ASN A 37 -33.58 50.18 4.05
N THR A 38 -34.73 50.04 4.73
CA THR A 38 -35.81 51.03 4.71
C THR A 38 -36.07 51.66 6.07
N ILE A 39 -36.47 52.93 6.07
CA ILE A 39 -36.93 53.64 7.27
C ILE A 39 -38.30 54.28 7.01
N ALA A 40 -39.19 54.15 7.99
CA ALA A 40 -40.54 54.71 7.96
C ALA A 40 -40.92 55.30 9.31
N ASN A 41 -41.91 56.20 9.35
CA ASN A 41 -42.48 56.62 10.64
C ASN A 41 -43.12 55.41 11.33
N ALA A 42 -42.79 55.19 12.59
CA ALA A 42 -43.43 54.13 13.38
C ALA A 42 -44.92 54.43 13.58
N SER A 43 -45.76 53.41 13.49
CA SER A 43 -47.20 53.52 13.73
C SER A 43 -47.72 52.37 14.59
N GLY A 44 -48.53 52.68 15.60
CA GLY A 44 -49.16 51.70 16.50
C GLY A 44 -48.35 51.33 17.76
N GLY A 45 -49.06 50.82 18.77
CA GLY A 45 -48.48 50.35 20.04
C GLY A 45 -48.15 51.46 21.05
N LEU A 46 -47.04 51.29 21.78
CA LEU A 46 -46.48 52.23 22.76
C LEU A 46 -45.62 53.33 22.11
N VAL A 47 -45.23 53.21 20.84
CA VAL A 47 -44.43 54.22 20.13
C VAL A 47 -45.32 55.14 19.27
N GLY A 48 -45.18 56.46 19.44
CA GLY A 48 -45.96 57.44 18.70
C GLY A 48 -45.40 58.86 18.79
N PRO A 49 -45.84 59.78 17.92
CA PRO A 49 -45.39 61.16 17.96
C PRO A 49 -45.77 61.79 19.30
N CYS A 50 -44.82 62.46 19.91
CA CYS A 50 -44.94 63.05 21.22
C CYS A 50 -44.57 64.53 21.17
N ILE A 51 -45.44 65.38 21.73
CA ILE A 51 -45.20 66.81 21.89
C ILE A 51 -45.17 67.11 23.40
N PRO A 52 -43.99 66.98 24.04
CA PRO A 52 -43.85 67.18 25.48
C PRO A 52 -44.24 68.60 25.93
N GLN A 53 -45.01 68.68 27.01
CA GLN A 53 -45.31 69.92 27.72
C GLN A 53 -44.35 70.08 28.91
N LEU A 54 -43.25 70.81 28.70
CA LEU A 54 -42.13 70.96 29.64
C LEU A 54 -42.09 72.34 30.30
N ARG A 55 -41.67 72.43 31.57
CA ARG A 55 -41.39 73.68 32.29
C ARG A 55 -40.02 73.69 32.97
N ILE A 56 -39.43 74.90 33.08
CA ILE A 56 -38.13 75.13 33.74
C ILE A 56 -38.34 75.43 35.22
N GLY A 57 -37.78 74.60 36.09
CA GLY A 57 -38.08 74.64 37.53
C GLY A 57 -39.59 74.55 37.78
N THR A 58 -40.10 75.26 38.79
CA THR A 58 -41.54 75.26 39.15
C THR A 58 -42.31 76.46 38.59
N THR A 59 -41.65 77.36 37.85
CA THR A 59 -42.27 78.61 37.38
C THR A 59 -43.08 78.41 36.10
N ASN A 60 -44.36 78.76 36.13
CA ASN A 60 -45.26 78.72 34.96
C ASN A 60 -44.98 79.89 34.00
N SER A 61 -43.84 79.86 33.30
CA SER A 61 -43.65 80.75 32.14
C SER A 61 -44.51 80.28 30.96
N SER A 62 -45.18 81.20 30.28
CA SER A 62 -46.30 80.94 29.37
C SER A 62 -45.97 80.13 28.11
N GLY A 63 -44.71 79.94 27.72
CA GLY A 63 -44.32 79.22 26.50
C GLY A 63 -44.01 77.73 26.69
N GLN A 64 -44.43 76.89 25.75
CA GLN A 64 -43.94 75.52 25.59
C GLN A 64 -42.41 75.55 25.35
N ARG A 65 -41.65 74.74 26.10
CA ARG A 65 -40.17 74.77 26.08
C ARG A 65 -39.51 73.65 25.26
N PHE A 66 -40.30 72.68 24.81
CA PHE A 66 -39.80 71.64 23.93
C PHE A 66 -39.44 72.24 22.57
N THR A 67 -38.21 72.00 22.12
CA THR A 67 -37.69 72.46 20.82
C THR A 67 -36.70 71.45 20.24
N SER A 68 -36.57 71.43 18.92
CA SER A 68 -35.56 70.62 18.22
C SER A 68 -34.23 71.35 18.01
N SER A 69 -34.15 72.62 18.39
CA SER A 69 -32.92 73.41 18.26
C SER A 69 -32.10 73.32 19.55
N VAL A 70 -30.78 73.04 19.42
CA VAL A 70 -29.84 72.89 20.55
C VAL A 70 -30.41 71.99 21.65
N ALA A 71 -30.89 70.83 21.21
CA ALA A 71 -31.50 69.82 22.04
C ALA A 71 -30.93 68.44 21.68
N SER A 72 -30.85 67.57 22.67
CA SER A 72 -30.49 66.16 22.48
C SER A 72 -31.48 65.23 23.16
N VAL A 73 -31.48 63.98 22.74
CA VAL A 73 -32.37 62.94 23.22
C VAL A 73 -31.62 61.63 23.38
N SER A 74 -31.93 60.87 24.43
CA SER A 74 -31.30 59.57 24.67
C SER A 74 -32.23 58.63 25.44
N PHE A 75 -32.02 57.34 25.32
CA PHE A 75 -32.73 56.32 26.08
C PHE A 75 -31.82 55.73 27.16
N ASN A 76 -32.33 55.57 28.39
CA ASN A 76 -31.59 54.96 29.48
C ASN A 76 -32.05 53.50 29.68
N PRO A 77 -31.21 52.49 29.37
CA PRO A 77 -31.58 51.08 29.47
C PRO A 77 -31.96 50.64 30.88
N LYS A 78 -31.36 51.25 31.92
CA LYS A 78 -31.54 50.82 33.30
C LYS A 78 -32.90 51.21 33.89
N ASP A 79 -33.36 52.42 33.60
CA ASP A 79 -34.61 52.95 34.17
C ASP A 79 -35.76 53.02 33.16
N HIS A 80 -35.51 52.61 31.92
CA HIS A 80 -36.46 52.57 30.81
C HIS A 80 -37.14 53.93 30.52
N ASN A 81 -36.44 55.05 30.81
CA ASN A 81 -36.93 56.39 30.48
C ASN A 81 -36.23 56.99 29.26
N ILE A 82 -36.97 57.82 28.55
CA ILE A 82 -36.43 58.76 27.55
C ILE A 82 -35.97 60.01 28.29
N TYR A 83 -34.75 60.45 27.99
CA TYR A 83 -34.16 61.68 28.48
C TYR A 83 -34.11 62.71 27.36
N TYR A 84 -34.51 63.93 27.68
CA TYR A 84 -34.46 65.07 26.77
C TYR A 84 -33.67 66.20 27.42
N PHE A 85 -32.74 66.76 26.64
CA PHE A 85 -31.86 67.84 27.06
C PHE A 85 -32.06 69.04 26.14
N TRP A 86 -32.08 70.23 26.72
CA TRP A 86 -32.11 71.47 25.95
C TRP A 86 -31.16 72.49 26.54
N THR A 87 -30.27 73.03 25.71
CA THR A 87 -29.28 74.04 26.12
C THR A 87 -29.78 75.44 25.79
N ALA A 88 -29.88 76.28 26.81
CA ALA A 88 -30.14 77.69 26.66
C ALA A 88 -28.84 78.47 26.43
N TYR A 89 -28.69 79.02 25.23
CA TYR A 89 -27.61 79.95 24.85
C TYR A 89 -28.13 81.39 24.89
N GLY A 90 -27.71 82.19 25.86
CA GLY A 90 -28.13 83.59 25.95
C GLY A 90 -29.59 83.78 26.37
N PRO A 91 -30.14 85.01 26.27
CA PRO A 91 -31.15 85.52 27.20
C PRO A 91 -32.56 85.03 26.88
N SER A 92 -32.84 83.77 27.20
CA SER A 92 -34.20 83.30 27.46
C SER A 92 -34.37 83.10 28.97
N THR A 93 -34.83 84.19 29.62
CA THR A 93 -35.28 84.28 31.03
C THR A 93 -34.28 84.18 32.20
N LEU A 94 -32.96 84.08 32.01
CA LEU A 94 -31.98 84.20 33.13
C LEU A 94 -30.71 84.97 32.70
N THR A 95 -30.79 86.32 32.79
CA THR A 95 -29.69 87.32 32.69
C THR A 95 -28.77 87.34 31.44
N GLN A 96 -28.55 88.52 30.87
CA GLN A 96 -27.73 88.76 29.68
C GLN A 96 -26.24 88.54 30.00
N GLY A 97 -25.53 87.72 29.21
CA GLY A 97 -24.12 87.36 29.43
C GLY A 97 -23.88 86.10 30.29
N ALA A 98 -24.93 85.37 30.65
CA ALA A 98 -24.82 84.15 31.45
C ALA A 98 -24.22 82.96 30.65
N PRO A 99 -23.43 82.08 31.31
CA PRO A 99 -22.89 80.86 30.69
C PRO A 99 -24.00 79.91 30.23
N ALA A 100 -23.71 79.08 29.22
CA ALA A 100 -24.65 78.07 28.70
C ALA A 100 -25.20 77.18 29.83
N ARG A 101 -26.50 76.89 29.77
CA ARG A 101 -27.19 76.08 30.78
C ARG A 101 -28.09 75.06 30.11
N THR A 102 -27.84 73.77 30.36
CA THR A 102 -28.69 72.68 29.89
C THR A 102 -29.72 72.28 30.94
N PHE A 103 -30.95 72.04 30.51
CA PHE A 103 -32.05 71.53 31.32
C PHE A 103 -32.41 70.13 30.84
N ALA A 104 -32.58 69.20 31.78
CA ALA A 104 -32.90 67.80 31.51
C ALA A 104 -34.30 67.45 32.01
N TRP A 105 -35.03 66.65 31.24
CA TRP A 105 -36.30 66.02 31.61
C TRP A 105 -36.21 64.52 31.33
N LYS A 106 -37.03 63.72 32.03
CA LYS A 106 -37.17 62.30 31.71
C LYS A 106 -38.60 61.81 31.90
N TRP A 107 -38.99 60.82 31.11
CA TRP A 107 -40.28 60.15 31.24
C TRP A 107 -40.23 58.70 30.76
N PRO A 108 -41.13 57.82 31.25
CA PRO A 108 -41.13 56.41 30.86
C PRO A 108 -41.33 56.23 29.36
N LEU A 109 -40.62 55.26 28.78
CA LEU A 109 -40.85 54.82 27.41
C LEU A 109 -42.34 54.44 27.22
N GLY A 110 -42.92 54.89 26.10
CA GLY A 110 -44.33 54.69 25.78
C GLY A 110 -45.31 55.66 26.43
N SER A 111 -44.83 56.59 27.26
CA SER A 111 -45.61 57.71 27.76
C SER A 111 -45.23 59.01 27.03
N CYS A 112 -46.21 59.89 26.80
CA CYS A 112 -45.95 61.24 26.33
C CYS A 112 -46.52 62.26 27.32
N PRO A 113 -45.71 63.18 27.88
CA PRO A 113 -46.20 64.19 28.80
C PRO A 113 -46.99 65.29 28.07
N THR A 114 -48.24 64.99 27.69
CA THR A 114 -49.14 65.88 26.92
C THR A 114 -50.19 66.62 27.77
N GLY A 115 -50.32 66.29 29.05
CA GLY A 115 -51.42 66.75 29.91
C GLY A 115 -51.48 68.26 30.15
N THR A 116 -52.69 68.81 30.22
CA THR A 116 -52.96 70.14 30.73
C THR A 116 -52.66 70.21 32.23
N SER A 117 -51.64 70.99 32.60
CA SER A 117 -51.27 71.46 33.95
C SER A 117 -51.32 70.45 35.13
N PRO A 118 -50.19 70.16 35.81
CA PRO A 118 -48.88 70.80 35.66
C PRO A 118 -48.04 70.17 34.54
N ARG A 119 -47.30 71.03 33.80
CA ARG A 119 -46.24 70.62 32.87
C ARG A 119 -45.17 69.81 33.62
N MET A 120 -44.41 68.98 32.91
CA MET A 120 -43.32 68.22 33.52
C MET A 120 -42.20 69.16 33.99
N ASP A 121 -41.89 69.08 35.29
CA ASP A 121 -40.79 69.81 35.93
C ASP A 121 -39.45 69.34 35.40
N THR A 122 -38.49 70.27 35.32
CA THR A 122 -37.10 69.92 35.03
C THR A 122 -36.57 68.92 36.07
N LEU A 123 -36.02 67.81 35.61
CA LEU A 123 -35.32 66.84 36.44
C LEU A 123 -34.08 67.47 37.09
N ARG A 124 -33.27 68.16 36.27
CA ARG A 124 -32.05 68.85 36.70
C ARG A 124 -31.59 69.90 35.68
N SER A 125 -30.82 70.90 36.13
CA SER A 125 -30.09 71.83 35.26
C SER A 125 -28.58 71.72 35.47
N PHE A 126 -27.80 71.91 34.40
CA PHE A 126 -26.34 71.86 34.39
C PHE A 126 -25.78 73.19 33.87
N ALA A 127 -24.72 73.71 34.50
CA ALA A 127 -24.06 74.96 34.10
C ALA A 127 -23.02 74.72 32.98
N SER A 128 -23.38 73.93 31.98
CA SER A 128 -22.54 73.55 30.84
C SER A 128 -23.45 73.19 29.66
N ASP A 129 -22.89 73.16 28.45
CA ASP A 129 -23.57 72.55 27.31
C ASP A 129 -23.49 71.02 27.39
N ILE A 130 -24.63 70.35 27.21
CA ILE A 130 -24.76 68.90 27.22
C ILE A 130 -25.58 68.52 25.99
N LEU A 131 -24.88 68.19 24.91
CA LEU A 131 -25.41 67.65 23.65
C LEU A 131 -24.68 66.34 23.34
N GLY A 132 -25.34 65.43 22.60
CA GLY A 132 -24.83 64.09 22.32
C GLY A 132 -24.63 63.27 23.61
N VAL A 133 -25.70 62.67 24.11
CA VAL A 133 -25.68 61.89 25.36
C VAL A 133 -25.91 60.43 25.06
N ALA A 134 -25.03 59.56 25.55
CA ALA A 134 -25.23 58.11 25.52
C ALA A 134 -25.22 57.54 26.94
N PHE A 135 -26.14 56.60 27.22
CA PHE A 135 -26.21 55.90 28.49
C PHE A 135 -25.60 54.51 28.37
N ASP A 136 -24.71 54.18 29.30
CA ASP A 136 -24.32 52.78 29.46
C ASP A 136 -25.45 51.98 30.10
N ASN A 137 -25.30 50.67 30.07
CA ASN A 137 -26.32 49.74 30.54
C ASN A 137 -26.49 49.74 32.08
N ASN A 138 -25.59 50.40 32.81
CA ASN A 138 -25.74 50.68 34.24
C ASN A 138 -26.46 52.02 34.50
N GLY A 139 -26.95 52.67 33.44
CA GLY A 139 -27.69 53.92 33.44
C GLY A 139 -26.83 55.15 33.69
N LYS A 140 -25.50 55.05 33.52
CA LYS A 140 -24.59 56.19 33.63
C LYS A 140 -24.49 56.88 32.28
N GLY A 141 -24.80 58.18 32.26
CA GLY A 141 -24.73 59.00 31.05
C GLY A 141 -23.33 59.54 30.80
N TYR A 142 -22.92 59.59 29.53
CA TYR A 142 -21.64 60.15 29.09
C TYR A 142 -21.83 61.18 27.99
N ILE A 143 -20.91 62.14 27.92
CA ILE A 143 -20.75 63.09 26.82
C ILE A 143 -19.32 63.10 26.33
N ILE A 144 -19.15 63.48 25.07
CA ILE A 144 -17.86 63.80 24.47
C ILE A 144 -17.74 65.32 24.36
N GLU A 145 -16.79 65.90 25.07
CA GLU A 145 -16.53 67.33 25.07
C GLU A 145 -15.26 67.63 24.27
N PHE A 146 -15.27 68.73 23.52
CA PHE A 146 -14.10 69.21 22.78
C PHE A 146 -13.63 70.55 23.36
N THR A 147 -12.36 70.63 23.77
CA THR A 147 -11.76 71.87 24.32
C THR A 147 -10.96 72.63 23.28
N ASN A 148 -10.54 73.86 23.61
CA ASN A 148 -9.80 74.81 22.78
C ASN A 148 -8.79 74.18 21.80
N ALA A 149 -8.70 74.76 20.62
CA ALA A 149 -7.73 74.39 19.60
C ALA A 149 -6.30 74.34 20.18
N LEU A 150 -5.63 73.23 19.95
CA LEU A 150 -4.22 73.03 20.24
C LEU A 150 -3.37 73.96 19.36
N PRO A 151 -2.18 74.37 19.85
CA PRO A 151 -1.24 75.19 19.08
C PRO A 151 -0.53 74.35 18.01
N THR A 152 -1.29 73.75 17.10
CA THR A 152 -0.82 72.97 15.95
C THR A 152 -1.19 73.68 14.65
N THR A 153 -0.51 73.36 13.54
CA THR A 153 -0.84 73.91 12.22
C THR A 153 -1.19 72.76 11.27
N PRO A 154 -2.46 72.61 10.83
CA PRO A 154 -3.65 73.40 11.22
C PRO A 154 -4.05 73.18 12.70
N PRO A 155 -4.83 74.09 13.30
CA PRO A 155 -5.31 73.96 14.68
C PRO A 155 -6.20 72.72 14.83
N THR A 156 -5.96 71.90 15.86
CA THR A 156 -6.74 70.68 16.14
C THR A 156 -7.36 70.72 17.52
N TYR A 157 -8.51 70.09 17.71
CA TYR A 157 -9.22 70.06 19.00
C TYR A 157 -8.85 68.85 19.86
N LYS A 158 -8.89 69.01 21.19
CA LYS A 158 -8.77 67.91 22.16
C LYS A 158 -10.15 67.31 22.44
N ALA A 159 -10.29 66.00 22.28
CA ALA A 159 -11.47 65.26 22.68
C ALA A 159 -11.34 64.78 24.14
N MET A 160 -12.41 64.88 24.91
CA MET A 160 -12.49 64.45 26.29
C MET A 160 -13.83 63.75 26.55
N ILE A 161 -13.87 62.84 27.50
CA ILE A 161 -15.10 62.19 27.94
C ILE A 161 -15.43 62.58 29.39
N ARG A 162 -16.73 62.77 29.67
CA ARG A 162 -17.24 63.13 31.00
C ARG A 162 -18.51 62.34 31.29
N SER A 163 -18.68 61.95 32.55
CA SER A 163 -19.94 61.38 33.03
C SER A 163 -20.92 62.47 33.48
N ILE A 164 -22.22 62.24 33.32
CA ILE A 164 -23.28 63.11 33.81
C ILE A 164 -23.77 62.60 35.17
N ASP A 165 -23.76 63.46 36.20
CA ASP A 165 -24.39 63.15 37.49
C ASP A 165 -25.74 63.87 37.63
N PHE A 166 -26.82 63.12 37.44
CA PHE A 166 -28.20 63.60 37.57
C PHE A 166 -28.64 63.85 39.02
N SER A 167 -27.89 63.41 40.03
CA SER A 167 -28.20 63.65 41.43
C SER A 167 -27.68 65.01 41.90
N THR A 168 -26.48 65.39 41.46
CA THR A 168 -25.83 66.66 41.84
C THR A 168 -26.06 67.76 40.81
N GLY A 169 -26.19 67.44 39.52
CA GLY A 169 -26.32 68.43 38.45
C GLY A 169 -24.99 68.98 37.97
N VAL A 170 -23.93 68.20 38.17
CA VAL A 170 -22.56 68.54 37.82
C VAL A 170 -22.05 67.47 36.84
N LEU A 171 -21.23 67.89 35.87
CA LEU A 171 -20.49 66.97 35.01
C LEU A 171 -19.26 66.46 35.77
N GLY A 172 -18.99 65.17 35.67
CA GLY A 172 -17.76 64.56 36.20
C GLY A 172 -16.50 65.24 35.63
N ALA A 173 -15.36 65.03 36.28
CA ALA A 173 -14.09 65.54 35.77
C ALA A 173 -13.74 64.87 34.43
N ALA A 174 -13.02 65.60 33.58
CA ALA A 174 -12.73 65.18 32.21
C ALA A 174 -11.51 64.25 32.15
N ASP A 175 -11.66 63.12 31.47
CA ASP A 175 -10.54 62.29 31.01
C ASP A 175 -10.32 62.56 29.51
N THR A 176 -9.07 62.65 29.08
CA THR A 176 -8.73 62.96 27.67
C THR A 176 -8.84 61.72 26.81
N LEU A 177 -9.32 61.85 25.58
CA LEU A 177 -9.32 60.79 24.58
C LEU A 177 -8.09 60.91 23.68
N ALA A 178 -7.19 59.94 23.76
CA ALA A 178 -6.03 59.81 22.90
C ALA A 178 -6.45 59.19 21.56
N LEU A 179 -6.61 60.04 20.54
CA LEU A 179 -6.97 59.63 19.18
C LEU A 179 -5.81 58.86 18.54
N THR A 180 -6.02 57.60 18.19
CA THR A 180 -5.02 56.75 17.53
C THR A 180 -5.03 56.93 16.01
N GLY A 181 -4.10 56.28 15.29
CA GLY A 181 -4.03 56.33 13.83
C GLY A 181 -3.59 57.67 13.24
N GLY A 182 -3.06 58.59 14.05
CA GLY A 182 -2.67 59.94 13.61
C GLY A 182 -3.84 60.87 13.29
N ALA A 183 -5.08 60.43 13.56
CA ALA A 183 -6.29 61.18 13.29
C ALA A 183 -6.36 62.46 14.14
N LYS A 184 -6.86 63.52 13.51
CA LYS A 184 -6.99 64.86 14.11
C LYS A 184 -8.38 65.42 13.82
N ILE A 185 -8.93 66.14 14.78
CA ILE A 185 -10.23 66.82 14.68
C ILE A 185 -9.98 68.29 14.40
N TYR A 186 -10.48 68.79 13.28
CA TYR A 186 -10.28 70.17 12.83
C TYR A 186 -11.54 71.05 12.98
N ALA A 187 -12.70 70.44 13.22
CA ALA A 187 -13.97 71.13 13.41
C ALA A 187 -14.84 70.44 14.48
N GLN A 188 -15.36 71.22 15.44
CA GLN A 188 -16.24 70.71 16.52
C GLN A 188 -17.73 70.65 16.14
N GLY A 189 -18.12 71.23 14.99
CA GLY A 189 -19.52 71.63 14.73
C GLY A 189 -20.44 70.60 14.08
N SER A 190 -20.00 69.35 13.87
CA SER A 190 -20.81 68.30 13.23
C SER A 190 -20.49 66.96 13.89
N GLY A 191 -21.44 66.36 14.60
CA GLY A 191 -21.22 65.08 15.25
C GLY A 191 -22.25 64.70 16.30
N ASP A 192 -22.21 63.43 16.72
CA ASP A 192 -23.05 62.86 17.77
C ASP A 192 -22.42 61.54 18.30
N VAL A 193 -22.95 61.00 19.40
CA VAL A 193 -22.47 59.79 20.09
C VAL A 193 -23.61 58.79 20.30
N VAL A 194 -23.30 57.52 20.12
CA VAL A 194 -24.22 56.40 20.36
C VAL A 194 -23.53 55.29 21.15
N MET A 195 -24.32 54.49 21.87
CA MET A 195 -23.89 53.21 22.40
C MET A 195 -24.70 52.08 21.78
N THR A 196 -24.02 50.99 21.42
CA THR A 196 -24.67 49.72 21.07
C THR A 196 -25.28 49.07 22.32
N PRO A 197 -26.25 48.15 22.17
CA PRO A 197 -26.71 47.31 23.27
C PRO A 197 -25.55 46.61 23.98
N SER A 198 -24.56 46.09 23.25
CA SER A 198 -23.34 45.48 23.80
C SER A 198 -22.50 46.42 24.67
N GLY A 199 -22.81 47.72 24.67
CA GLY A 199 -22.11 48.74 25.42
C GLY A 199 -20.87 49.24 24.70
N GLN A 200 -20.76 49.07 23.38
CA GLN A 200 -19.72 49.72 22.58
C GLN A 200 -20.14 51.16 22.28
N MET A 201 -19.28 52.13 22.58
CA MET A 201 -19.52 53.54 22.23
C MET A 201 -18.95 53.85 20.86
N PHE A 202 -19.70 54.58 20.04
CA PHE A 202 -19.25 55.19 18.79
C PHE A 202 -19.58 56.67 18.80
N PHE A 203 -18.70 57.50 18.24
CA PHE A 203 -19.04 58.88 17.94
C PHE A 203 -18.47 59.30 16.60
N ILE A 204 -19.18 60.19 15.92
CA ILE A 204 -18.73 60.79 14.67
C ILE A 204 -18.50 62.27 14.93
N VAL A 205 -17.33 62.79 14.56
CA VAL A 205 -17.03 64.22 14.59
C VAL A 205 -16.08 64.57 13.46
N ASP A 206 -16.26 65.72 12.81
CA ASP A 206 -15.41 66.12 11.66
C ASP A 206 -15.35 65.03 10.58
N ASN A 207 -16.52 64.41 10.32
CA ASN A 207 -16.74 63.23 9.47
C ASN A 207 -15.84 62.03 9.78
N LYS A 208 -15.29 61.91 10.98
CA LYS A 208 -14.44 60.80 11.39
C LYS A 208 -15.16 59.96 12.43
N LEU A 209 -15.23 58.66 12.20
CA LEU A 209 -15.80 57.69 13.12
C LEU A 209 -14.74 57.25 14.11
N PHE A 210 -15.09 57.29 15.40
CA PHE A 210 -14.23 56.88 16.50
C PHE A 210 -14.95 55.95 17.46
N THR A 211 -14.16 55.14 18.16
CA THR A 211 -14.63 54.27 19.24
C THR A 211 -13.73 54.41 20.47
N PRO A 212 -14.22 54.99 21.60
CA PRO A 212 -13.42 55.16 22.81
C PRO A 212 -13.56 53.99 23.78
N ASN A 213 -12.48 53.68 24.51
CA ASN A 213 -12.53 52.79 25.68
C ASN A 213 -13.10 53.53 26.91
N TYR A 214 -14.39 53.89 26.85
CA TYR A 214 -15.05 54.67 27.90
C TYR A 214 -15.15 53.92 29.24
N GLN A 215 -15.09 52.59 29.26
CA GLN A 215 -15.18 51.80 30.48
C GLN A 215 -14.00 52.03 31.43
N ALA A 216 -12.85 52.47 30.90
CA ALA A 216 -11.69 52.86 31.69
C ALA A 216 -11.81 54.28 32.29
N TYR A 217 -12.90 55.00 32.05
CA TYR A 217 -13.13 56.34 32.61
C TYR A 217 -13.15 56.31 34.15
N THR A 218 -12.30 57.15 34.74
CA THR A 218 -12.18 57.32 36.19
C THR A 218 -12.58 58.72 36.64
N GLY A 219 -12.60 59.70 35.73
CA GLY A 219 -12.82 61.11 36.03
C GLY A 219 -11.67 61.71 36.85
N THR A 220 -10.44 61.27 36.62
CA THR A 220 -9.24 61.72 37.36
C THR A 220 -8.27 62.53 36.49
N GLY A 221 -8.63 62.81 35.24
CA GLY A 221 -7.72 63.40 34.25
C GLY A 221 -6.89 62.36 33.50
N ALA A 222 -7.34 61.10 33.49
CA ALA A 222 -6.68 60.01 32.79
C ALA A 222 -6.72 60.23 31.26
N SER A 223 -5.79 59.58 30.55
CA SER A 223 -5.81 59.53 29.08
C SER A 223 -6.30 58.16 28.63
N LEU A 224 -7.45 58.13 27.98
CA LEU A 224 -8.12 56.91 27.51
C LEU A 224 -7.84 56.71 26.02
N THR A 225 -7.67 55.46 25.60
CA THR A 225 -7.52 55.14 24.17
C THR A 225 -8.81 55.41 23.42
N CYS A 226 -8.70 56.09 22.29
CA CYS A 226 -9.81 56.31 21.37
C CYS A 226 -9.39 55.95 19.96
N THR A 227 -9.97 54.87 19.45
CA THR A 227 -9.57 54.30 18.17
C THR A 227 -10.26 55.04 17.03
N TYR A 228 -9.47 55.54 16.09
CA TYR A 228 -9.98 56.03 14.81
C TYR A 228 -10.33 54.82 13.92
N VAL A 229 -11.56 54.81 13.40
CA VAL A 229 -12.04 53.76 12.49
C VAL A 229 -11.75 54.17 11.05
N ASP A 230 -12.51 55.11 10.50
CA ASP A 230 -12.26 55.71 9.18
C ASP A 230 -13.05 57.04 9.03
N THR A 231 -12.91 57.71 7.89
CA THR A 231 -13.64 58.92 7.51
C THR A 231 -14.92 58.55 6.79
N VAL A 232 -16.05 59.00 7.33
CA VAL A 232 -17.39 58.86 6.76
C VAL A 232 -17.43 59.57 5.40
N LYS A 233 -17.72 58.82 4.33
CA LYS A 233 -17.57 59.24 2.92
C LYS A 233 -18.77 60.04 2.39
N LEU A 234 -19.29 60.99 3.17
CA LEU A 234 -20.42 61.86 2.79
C LEU A 234 -20.13 63.33 3.04
N THR A 235 -20.69 64.19 2.18
CA THR A 235 -20.65 65.65 2.31
C THR A 235 -22.02 66.14 2.77
N GLY A 236 -22.10 66.72 3.97
CA GLY A 236 -23.35 67.20 4.56
C GLY A 236 -23.18 67.54 6.03
N ASN A 237 -24.16 68.25 6.60
CA ASN A 237 -24.13 68.59 8.02
C ASN A 237 -24.86 67.52 8.85
N PHE A 238 -24.05 66.73 9.55
CA PHE A 238 -24.46 65.63 10.43
C PHE A 238 -25.33 66.14 11.59
N VAL A 239 -26.48 65.51 11.87
CA VAL A 239 -27.44 65.96 12.90
C VAL A 239 -27.96 64.87 13.84
N GLY A 240 -27.48 63.63 13.74
CA GLY A 240 -27.85 62.60 14.71
C GLY A 240 -27.26 61.24 14.36
N LEU A 241 -26.91 60.48 15.39
CA LEU A 241 -26.34 59.14 15.29
C LEU A 241 -27.15 58.20 16.16
N THR A 242 -27.46 57.02 15.64
CA THR A 242 -28.09 55.98 16.44
C THR A 242 -27.63 54.60 15.98
N TYR A 243 -28.01 53.57 16.72
CA TYR A 243 -27.73 52.18 16.41
C TYR A 243 -29.05 51.44 16.20
N ALA A 244 -29.14 50.62 15.17
CA ALA A 244 -30.37 49.88 14.87
C ALA A 244 -30.05 48.66 14.01
N GLU A 245 -30.55 47.50 14.44
CA GLU A 245 -30.43 46.21 13.71
C GLU A 245 -29.00 45.96 13.19
N GLY A 246 -28.02 46.04 14.09
CA GLY A 246 -26.61 45.77 13.77
C GLY A 246 -25.84 46.93 13.14
N GLU A 247 -26.54 47.97 12.69
CA GLU A 247 -25.95 49.07 11.93
C GLU A 247 -25.97 50.40 12.68
N THR A 248 -25.03 51.30 12.37
CA THR A 248 -25.13 52.68 12.82
C THR A 248 -25.90 53.50 11.79
N ILE A 249 -26.92 54.23 12.22
CA ILE A 249 -27.75 55.08 11.37
C ILE A 249 -27.42 56.54 11.66
N ALA A 250 -27.08 57.27 10.62
CA ALA A 250 -26.81 58.69 10.66
C ALA A 250 -27.93 59.48 9.97
N ALA A 251 -28.39 60.55 10.61
CA ALA A 251 -29.22 61.56 10.01
C ALA A 251 -28.40 62.79 9.60
N PHE A 252 -28.74 63.36 8.45
CA PHE A 252 -28.12 64.57 7.93
C PHE A 252 -29.17 65.65 7.71
N SER A 253 -28.80 66.90 7.97
CA SER A 253 -29.66 68.05 7.67
C SER A 253 -29.73 68.29 6.16
N GLY A 254 -30.93 68.64 5.67
CA GLY A 254 -31.14 68.93 4.24
C GLY A 254 -32.62 68.91 3.85
N GLY A 255 -32.92 69.41 2.65
CA GLY A 255 -34.30 69.54 2.14
C GLY A 255 -35.08 68.22 2.05
N SER A 256 -34.39 67.08 2.01
CA SER A 256 -34.96 65.75 1.90
C SER A 256 -34.86 64.88 3.16
N CYS A 257 -34.35 65.39 4.30
CA CYS A 257 -34.08 64.60 5.53
C CYS A 257 -33.26 63.32 5.29
N PRO A 258 -32.11 63.33 4.61
CA PRO A 258 -31.43 62.09 4.25
C PRO A 258 -30.96 61.28 5.47
N PHE A 259 -31.13 59.96 5.41
CA PHE A 259 -30.65 58.99 6.38
C PHE A 259 -29.67 58.07 5.66
N TYR A 260 -28.57 57.75 6.33
CA TYR A 260 -27.56 56.85 5.83
C TYR A 260 -27.22 55.82 6.89
N GLU A 261 -27.06 54.60 6.45
CA GLU A 261 -26.36 53.58 7.19
C GLU A 261 -24.87 53.92 7.13
N VAL A 262 -24.19 53.84 8.26
CA VAL A 262 -22.75 54.00 8.40
C VAL A 262 -22.21 52.69 8.93
N ASN A 263 -21.35 52.04 8.16
CA ASN A 263 -20.76 50.78 8.60
C ASN A 263 -19.77 51.05 9.75
N PRO A 264 -19.95 50.44 10.93
CA PRO A 264 -19.17 50.76 12.13
C PRO A 264 -17.70 50.31 12.06
N LEU A 265 -17.33 49.48 11.06
CA LEU A 265 -15.97 48.97 10.87
C LEU A 265 -15.18 49.70 9.79
N SER A 266 -15.86 50.30 8.81
CA SER A 266 -15.23 50.91 7.63
C SER A 266 -15.64 52.36 7.36
N ALA A 267 -16.60 52.89 8.13
CA ALA A 267 -17.25 54.17 7.89
C ALA A 267 -17.87 54.33 6.47
N ALA A 268 -18.03 53.22 5.74
CA ALA A 268 -18.72 53.22 4.45
C ALA A 268 -20.19 53.59 4.66
N THR A 269 -20.76 54.32 3.69
CA THR A 269 -22.11 54.87 3.82
C THR A 269 -23.04 54.35 2.74
N THR A 270 -24.23 53.91 3.14
CA THR A 270 -25.29 53.47 2.23
C THR A 270 -26.54 54.31 2.43
N ASN A 271 -27.19 54.76 1.36
CA ASN A 271 -28.41 55.56 1.46
C ASN A 271 -29.59 54.69 1.91
N ILE A 272 -30.26 55.08 2.99
CA ILE A 272 -31.45 54.38 3.49
C ILE A 272 -32.67 54.83 2.69
N THR A 273 -33.46 53.86 2.22
CA THR A 273 -34.68 54.13 1.46
C THR A 273 -35.82 54.54 2.39
N LYS A 274 -36.55 55.61 2.05
CA LYS A 274 -37.68 56.08 2.87
C LYS A 274 -38.98 55.49 2.38
N SER A 275 -39.75 54.89 3.30
CA SER A 275 -41.11 54.45 3.02
C SER A 275 -42.12 55.41 3.66
N GLY A 276 -42.83 56.16 2.81
CA GLY A 276 -43.80 57.18 3.24
C GLY A 276 -43.18 58.54 3.60
N SER A 277 -43.95 59.37 4.32
CA SER A 277 -43.46 60.66 4.83
C SER A 277 -42.56 60.41 6.05
N VAL A 278 -41.34 60.95 6.05
CA VAL A 278 -40.37 60.80 7.14
C VAL A 278 -40.07 62.18 7.72
N ASN A 279 -40.14 62.29 9.05
CA ASN A 279 -39.86 63.53 9.79
C ASN A 279 -38.37 63.90 9.77
N SER A 280 -38.01 65.16 10.01
CA SER A 280 -36.59 65.54 10.19
C SER A 280 -36.07 65.11 11.55
N ALA A 281 -34.79 64.79 11.64
CA ALA A 281 -34.06 64.61 12.89
C ALA A 281 -33.15 65.81 13.15
N SER A 282 -33.01 66.19 14.42
CA SER A 282 -32.03 67.16 14.92
C SER A 282 -31.08 66.57 15.97
N ASP A 283 -31.48 65.41 16.52
CA ASP A 283 -30.66 64.48 17.29
C ASP A 283 -31.38 63.11 17.28
N MET A 284 -30.66 62.00 17.52
CA MET A 284 -31.23 60.65 17.44
C MET A 284 -30.84 59.76 18.62
N ALA A 285 -31.73 58.82 18.94
CA ALA A 285 -31.46 57.70 19.81
C ALA A 285 -32.27 56.48 19.34
N THR A 286 -32.12 55.35 20.01
CA THR A 286 -32.83 54.11 19.65
C THR A 286 -33.34 53.37 20.88
N VAL A 287 -34.40 52.62 20.66
CA VAL A 287 -34.83 51.55 21.55
C VAL A 287 -34.73 50.25 20.76
N VAL A 288 -33.98 49.29 21.27
CA VAL A 288 -33.67 48.02 20.61
C VAL A 288 -34.16 46.87 21.48
N SER A 289 -34.96 45.98 20.91
CA SER A 289 -35.25 44.68 21.49
C SER A 289 -34.63 43.60 20.61
N GLY A 290 -34.03 42.58 21.21
CA GLY A 290 -33.38 41.52 20.46
C GLY A 290 -33.31 40.20 21.22
N ILE A 291 -33.51 39.08 20.55
CA ILE A 291 -33.28 37.73 21.11
C ILE A 291 -32.33 36.97 20.21
N GLY A 292 -31.37 36.26 20.78
CA GLY A 292 -30.47 35.39 20.03
C GLY A 292 -30.32 34.04 20.70
N ALA A 293 -30.18 32.99 19.90
CA ALA A 293 -30.00 31.61 20.29
C ALA A 293 -28.79 30.98 19.58
N ALA A 294 -28.06 30.14 20.31
CA ALA A 294 -27.03 29.29 19.75
C ALA A 294 -27.18 27.88 20.28
N LYS A 295 -27.01 26.89 19.41
CA LYS A 295 -27.14 25.49 19.77
C LYS A 295 -25.83 24.76 19.48
N LYS A 296 -25.31 24.11 20.51
CA LYS A 296 -24.06 23.34 20.48
C LYS A 296 -24.33 21.87 20.71
N LEU A 297 -23.75 21.02 19.87
CA LEU A 297 -23.57 19.60 20.18
C LEU A 297 -22.48 19.46 21.24
N VAL A 298 -22.83 18.95 22.42
CA VAL A 298 -21.91 18.81 23.57
C VAL A 298 -21.22 17.45 23.55
N SER A 299 -21.97 16.38 23.33
CA SER A 299 -21.42 15.02 23.28
C SER A 299 -22.34 14.06 22.54
N VAL A 300 -21.74 13.04 21.96
CA VAL A 300 -22.44 11.90 21.35
C VAL A 300 -21.77 10.63 21.85
N THR A 301 -22.51 9.82 22.60
CA THR A 301 -21.98 8.61 23.25
C THR A 301 -22.76 7.38 22.77
N PRO A 302 -22.11 6.36 22.18
CA PRO A 302 -22.79 5.12 21.80
C PRO A 302 -23.47 4.44 22.99
N THR A 303 -24.65 3.86 22.80
CA THR A 303 -25.36 3.13 23.88
C THR A 303 -24.98 1.65 23.98
N GLY A 304 -24.19 1.15 23.01
CA GLY A 304 -23.92 -0.28 22.82
C GLY A 304 -24.91 -0.98 21.89
N ILE A 305 -25.98 -0.30 21.46
CA ILE A 305 -26.91 -0.77 20.42
C ILE A 305 -26.49 -0.16 19.06
N PRO A 306 -26.39 -0.94 17.98
CA PRO A 306 -26.02 -0.42 16.66
C PRO A 306 -26.89 0.78 16.23
N ASN A 307 -26.25 1.81 15.69
CA ASN A 307 -26.88 3.06 15.21
C ASN A 307 -27.71 3.81 16.27
N GLN A 308 -27.41 3.63 17.56
CA GLN A 308 -28.07 4.35 18.65
C GLN A 308 -27.05 5.08 19.55
N TYR A 309 -27.35 6.34 19.86
CA TYR A 309 -26.47 7.25 20.60
C TYR A 309 -27.22 8.05 21.65
N THR A 310 -26.59 8.29 22.79
CA THR A 310 -26.98 9.33 23.73
C THR A 310 -26.36 10.64 23.27
N VAL A 311 -27.18 11.63 22.96
CA VAL A 311 -26.79 12.92 22.42
C VAL A 311 -27.12 14.02 23.42
N VAL A 312 -26.17 14.92 23.63
CA VAL A 312 -26.32 16.08 24.52
C VAL A 312 -26.15 17.35 23.70
N TYR A 313 -27.12 18.25 23.80
CA TYR A 313 -27.06 19.60 23.23
C TYR A 313 -27.14 20.64 24.35
N ASP A 314 -26.44 21.76 24.17
CA ASP A 314 -26.65 22.98 24.94
C ASP A 314 -27.24 24.04 24.02
N ILE A 315 -28.28 24.75 24.47
CA ILE A 315 -28.86 25.89 23.78
C ILE A 315 -28.68 27.12 24.65
N TYR A 316 -27.87 28.06 24.19
CA TYR A 316 -27.64 29.36 24.79
C TYR A 316 -28.65 30.36 24.24
N VAL A 317 -29.28 31.16 25.09
CA VAL A 317 -30.22 32.22 24.72
C VAL A 317 -29.83 33.50 25.42
N GLN A 318 -29.85 34.62 24.71
CA GLN A 318 -29.47 35.93 25.22
C GLN A 318 -30.38 37.02 24.65
N ASN A 319 -30.69 38.03 25.48
CA ASN A 319 -31.26 39.29 25.01
C ASN A 319 -30.13 40.17 24.44
N TYR A 320 -30.25 40.62 23.19
CA TYR A 320 -29.29 41.50 22.49
C TYR A 320 -29.80 42.96 22.39
N GLY A 321 -30.97 43.24 22.97
CA GLY A 321 -31.54 44.58 23.03
C GLY A 321 -31.13 45.36 24.29
N ASN A 322 -31.41 46.67 24.24
CA ASN A 322 -31.27 47.58 25.37
C ASN A 322 -32.58 47.71 26.19
N THR A 323 -33.60 46.90 25.90
CA THR A 323 -34.84 46.76 26.69
C THR A 323 -35.09 45.32 27.11
N ASP A 324 -35.86 45.14 28.18
CA ASP A 324 -36.38 43.84 28.57
C ASP A 324 -37.27 43.23 27.46
N ILE A 325 -37.18 41.92 27.27
CA ILE A 325 -38.06 41.15 26.36
C ILE A 325 -38.94 40.20 27.17
N THR A 326 -40.20 40.05 26.75
CA THR A 326 -41.20 39.27 27.51
C THR A 326 -41.66 38.03 26.75
N ASN A 327 -42.38 37.12 27.42
CA ASN A 327 -42.88 35.86 26.87
C ASN A 327 -41.81 35.00 26.20
N VAL A 328 -40.63 34.94 26.82
CA VAL A 328 -39.50 34.19 26.27
C VAL A 328 -39.83 32.70 26.21
N GLN A 329 -39.73 32.14 25.00
CA GLN A 329 -39.96 30.75 24.68
C GLN A 329 -38.78 30.21 23.88
N LEU A 330 -38.50 28.92 24.05
CA LEU A 330 -37.51 28.19 23.27
C LEU A 330 -38.17 26.90 22.78
N SER A 331 -38.09 26.61 21.50
CA SER A 331 -38.63 25.38 20.90
C SER A 331 -37.54 24.58 20.23
N ASP A 332 -37.57 23.25 20.35
CA ASP A 332 -36.61 22.35 19.72
C ASP A 332 -37.29 21.02 19.36
N ASN A 333 -37.33 20.71 18.06
CA ASN A 333 -37.91 19.46 17.57
C ASN A 333 -36.80 18.45 17.26
N LEU A 334 -36.41 17.65 18.25
CA LEU A 334 -35.49 16.52 18.08
C LEU A 334 -36.00 15.50 17.04
N GLY A 335 -37.31 15.40 16.84
CA GLY A 335 -37.91 14.57 15.79
C GLY A 335 -37.51 14.99 14.38
N ALA A 336 -37.10 16.24 14.17
CA ALA A 336 -36.57 16.72 12.89
C ALA A 336 -35.21 16.11 12.53
N ILE A 337 -34.48 15.55 13.51
CA ILE A 337 -33.19 14.91 13.28
C ILE A 337 -33.36 13.67 12.42
N ASN A 338 -34.11 12.67 12.90
CA ASN A 338 -34.25 11.38 12.22
C ASN A 338 -35.64 10.76 12.39
N GLY A 339 -36.68 11.58 12.55
CA GLY A 339 -38.06 11.14 12.74
C GLY A 339 -38.42 10.84 14.21
N ASN A 340 -39.68 11.10 14.56
CA ASN A 340 -40.18 11.03 15.94
C ASN A 340 -39.99 9.67 16.61
N VAL A 341 -40.15 8.57 15.86
CA VAL A 341 -40.01 7.19 16.36
C VAL A 341 -38.60 6.85 16.83
N ASN A 342 -37.61 7.64 16.42
CA ASN A 342 -36.20 7.41 16.69
C ASN A 342 -35.68 8.23 17.89
N VAL A 343 -36.53 9.04 18.53
CA VAL A 343 -36.19 9.86 19.70
C VAL A 343 -36.72 9.21 20.98
N SER A 344 -35.88 9.04 21.99
CA SER A 344 -36.26 8.49 23.30
C SER A 344 -35.42 9.10 24.43
N ASN A 345 -35.78 8.80 25.69
CA ASN A 345 -35.05 9.22 26.90
C ASN A 345 -34.65 10.71 26.91
N VAL A 346 -35.60 11.58 26.59
CA VAL A 346 -35.39 13.03 26.56
C VAL A 346 -35.46 13.59 27.97
N SER A 347 -34.50 14.44 28.32
CA SER A 347 -34.46 15.21 29.57
C SER A 347 -33.85 16.58 29.34
N THR A 348 -34.25 17.55 30.15
CA THR A 348 -33.80 18.94 30.04
C THR A 348 -33.43 19.51 31.41
N ALA A 349 -32.41 20.39 31.43
CA ALA A 349 -31.96 21.06 32.64
C ALA A 349 -31.35 22.42 32.30
N PHE A 350 -31.41 23.38 33.23
CA PHE A 350 -30.59 24.60 33.10
C PHE A 350 -29.12 24.27 33.38
N VAL A 351 -28.22 24.83 32.59
CA VAL A 351 -26.79 24.84 32.89
C VAL A 351 -26.51 26.08 33.75
N GLY A 352 -26.56 25.91 35.07
CA GLY A 352 -26.45 27.01 36.03
C GLY A 352 -27.80 27.36 36.68
N THR A 353 -27.93 28.61 37.13
CA THR A 353 -29.15 29.09 37.80
C THR A 353 -30.15 29.62 36.79
N ALA A 354 -31.41 29.21 36.90
CA ALA A 354 -32.49 29.71 36.03
C ALA A 354 -32.75 31.21 36.28
N PRO A 355 -32.93 32.03 35.23
CA PRO A 355 -33.38 33.40 35.40
C PRO A 355 -34.75 33.48 36.07
N ALA A 356 -35.01 34.55 36.82
CA ALA A 356 -36.28 34.74 37.50
C ALA A 356 -37.45 34.77 36.49
N GLY A 357 -38.47 33.93 36.73
CA GLY A 357 -39.66 33.83 35.88
C GLY A 357 -39.49 32.99 34.61
N ILE A 358 -38.29 32.47 34.32
CA ILE A 358 -38.06 31.51 33.23
C ILE A 358 -37.98 30.10 33.81
N SER A 359 -38.88 29.22 33.37
CA SER A 359 -38.99 27.85 33.87
C SER A 359 -39.15 26.85 32.73
N LEU A 360 -38.50 25.68 32.86
CA LEU A 360 -38.62 24.58 31.91
C LEU A 360 -40.05 24.04 31.85
N ASN A 361 -40.46 23.65 30.64
CA ASN A 361 -41.67 22.87 30.42
C ASN A 361 -41.38 21.40 30.75
N GLY A 362 -41.89 20.92 31.89
CA GLY A 362 -41.71 19.54 32.34
C GLY A 362 -42.35 18.47 31.42
N THR A 363 -43.16 18.88 30.43
CA THR A 363 -43.77 17.96 29.44
C THR A 363 -43.00 17.88 28.12
N TYR A 364 -41.90 18.63 27.98
CA TYR A 364 -41.04 18.58 26.78
C TYR A 364 -40.54 17.16 26.51
N ASN A 365 -40.77 16.68 25.29
CA ASN A 365 -40.31 15.37 24.83
C ASN A 365 -39.56 15.42 23.49
N GLY A 366 -39.34 16.63 22.95
CA GLY A 366 -38.60 16.86 21.71
C GLY A 366 -39.25 16.33 20.44
N THR A 367 -40.51 15.87 20.49
CA THR A 367 -41.24 15.37 19.31
C THR A 367 -42.64 16.00 19.22
N THR A 368 -43.61 15.48 19.96
CA THR A 368 -44.98 16.03 19.99
C THR A 368 -45.10 17.27 20.88
N VAL A 369 -44.17 17.46 21.82
CA VAL A 369 -44.05 18.64 22.66
C VAL A 369 -42.63 19.21 22.48
N THR A 370 -42.51 20.26 21.68
CA THR A 370 -41.22 20.87 21.30
C THR A 370 -40.86 22.12 22.09
N ASN A 371 -41.81 22.73 22.81
CA ASN A 371 -41.53 23.91 23.65
C ASN A 371 -40.79 23.50 24.92
N LEU A 372 -39.59 24.05 25.11
CA LEU A 372 -38.69 23.83 26.23
C LEU A 372 -39.02 24.68 27.46
N LEU A 373 -39.73 25.81 27.28
CA LEU A 373 -40.12 26.73 28.34
C LEU A 373 -41.65 26.84 28.46
N ASN A 374 -42.13 27.34 29.59
CA ASN A 374 -43.56 27.65 29.78
C ASN A 374 -44.02 28.93 29.05
N GLY A 375 -43.09 29.75 28.53
CA GLY A 375 -43.40 30.89 27.65
C GLY A 375 -43.90 32.16 28.33
N THR A 376 -43.69 32.35 29.63
CA THR A 376 -44.22 33.49 30.42
C THR A 376 -43.14 34.36 31.08
N GLY A 377 -41.86 34.04 30.89
CA GLY A 377 -40.76 34.73 31.55
C GLY A 377 -40.31 36.01 30.85
N THR A 378 -39.64 36.88 31.60
CA THR A 378 -39.00 38.10 31.09
C THR A 378 -37.49 37.90 31.12
N LEU A 379 -36.79 38.23 30.03
CA LEU A 379 -35.33 38.22 29.97
C LEU A 379 -34.84 39.68 29.97
N PRO A 380 -34.13 40.12 31.02
CA PRO A 380 -33.68 41.50 31.13
C PRO A 380 -32.77 41.96 29.98
N ASN A 381 -32.66 43.27 29.77
CA ASN A 381 -31.79 43.87 28.76
C ASN A 381 -30.30 43.49 28.92
N TYR A 382 -29.56 43.41 27.81
CA TYR A 382 -28.11 43.23 27.85
C TYR A 382 -27.43 44.44 28.52
N PRO A 383 -26.33 44.28 29.31
CA PRO A 383 -25.57 43.13 29.79
C PRO A 383 -25.82 42.89 31.29
N VAL A 384 -27.02 43.12 31.82
CA VAL A 384 -27.24 42.74 33.23
C VAL A 384 -27.01 41.23 33.35
N SER A 385 -26.36 40.76 34.42
CA SER A 385 -25.81 39.39 34.51
C SER A 385 -26.84 38.25 34.36
N SER A 386 -28.13 38.57 34.33
CA SER A 386 -29.26 37.64 34.14
C SER A 386 -29.94 37.76 32.78
N ASN A 387 -29.32 38.41 31.79
CA ASN A 387 -29.85 38.62 30.44
C ASN A 387 -29.69 37.40 29.50
N SER A 388 -29.13 36.30 29.99
CA SER A 388 -28.92 35.08 29.23
C SER A 388 -29.11 33.83 30.08
N PHE A 389 -29.31 32.68 29.43
CA PHE A 389 -29.36 31.37 30.06
C PHE A 389 -28.99 30.26 29.07
N THR A 390 -28.64 29.09 29.61
CA THR A 390 -28.36 27.90 28.80
C THR A 390 -29.25 26.74 29.25
N ILE A 391 -29.87 26.05 28.30
CA ILE A 391 -30.62 24.80 28.53
C ILE A 391 -29.86 23.64 27.91
N ARG A 392 -29.60 22.61 28.71
CA ARG A 392 -29.08 21.32 28.24
C ARG A 392 -30.21 20.38 27.91
N ILE A 393 -30.19 19.81 26.72
CA ILE A 393 -31.04 18.69 26.30
C ILE A 393 -30.18 17.43 26.26
N THR A 394 -30.63 16.36 26.92
CA THR A 394 -30.06 15.02 26.75
C THR A 394 -31.12 14.11 26.17
N CYS A 395 -30.83 13.41 25.07
CA CYS A 395 -31.74 12.48 24.42
C CYS A 395 -31.02 11.23 23.90
N ARG A 396 -31.79 10.19 23.58
CA ARG A 396 -31.31 9.03 22.81
C ARG A 396 -31.89 9.07 21.40
N LEU A 397 -31.01 8.93 20.42
CA LEU A 397 -31.36 8.92 19.00
C LEU A 397 -31.00 7.55 18.40
N SER A 398 -31.95 6.93 17.71
CA SER A 398 -31.80 5.61 17.07
C SER A 398 -31.79 5.73 15.54
N ASN A 399 -31.34 4.67 14.85
CA ASN A 399 -31.23 4.62 13.39
C ASN A 399 -30.39 5.75 12.80
N ILE A 400 -29.43 6.27 13.59
CA ILE A 400 -28.50 7.31 13.15
C ILE A 400 -27.40 6.63 12.34
N GLN A 401 -27.38 6.89 11.04
CA GLN A 401 -26.42 6.33 10.10
C GLN A 401 -25.10 7.09 10.19
N SER A 402 -23.99 6.35 10.24
CA SER A 402 -22.66 6.95 10.14
C SER A 402 -22.47 7.54 8.74
N GLY A 403 -21.84 8.72 8.68
CA GLY A 403 -21.67 9.49 7.46
C GLY A 403 -22.84 10.40 7.08
N VAL A 404 -24.02 10.25 7.69
CA VAL A 404 -25.17 11.13 7.44
C VAL A 404 -25.15 12.33 8.39
N VAL A 405 -25.27 13.53 7.82
CA VAL A 405 -25.42 14.77 8.60
C VAL A 405 -26.89 14.98 8.90
N TYR A 406 -27.24 14.94 10.18
CA TYR A 406 -28.57 15.26 10.66
C TYR A 406 -28.57 16.65 11.30
N ASN A 407 -29.32 17.57 10.73
CA ASN A 407 -29.37 18.95 11.21
C ASN A 407 -30.48 19.13 12.24
N ASN A 408 -30.20 19.89 13.29
CA ASN A 408 -31.22 20.35 14.22
C ASN A 408 -30.98 21.79 14.64
N SER A 409 -32.07 22.55 14.73
CA SER A 409 -32.05 23.92 15.23
C SER A 409 -33.07 24.06 16.35
N ALA A 410 -32.74 24.91 17.31
CA ALA A 410 -33.72 25.46 18.23
C ALA A 410 -34.25 26.78 17.68
N THR A 411 -35.42 27.22 18.13
CA THR A 411 -35.97 28.53 17.81
C THR A 411 -36.34 29.24 19.10
N ALA A 412 -35.72 30.39 19.34
CA ALA A 412 -36.07 31.27 20.43
C ALA A 412 -37.10 32.30 19.95
N THR A 413 -38.11 32.56 20.77
CA THR A 413 -39.09 33.62 20.50
C THR A 413 -39.34 34.46 21.74
N ALA A 414 -39.66 35.73 21.54
CA ALA A 414 -40.02 36.65 22.61
C ALA A 414 -40.92 37.76 22.06
N LYS A 415 -41.30 38.69 22.93
CA LYS A 415 -41.98 39.93 22.60
C LYS A 415 -41.07 41.12 22.84
N ASP A 416 -40.97 41.99 21.82
CA ASP A 416 -40.34 43.30 21.97
C ASP A 416 -41.14 44.19 22.95
N PHE A 417 -40.60 45.35 23.30
CA PHE A 417 -41.29 46.25 24.22
C PHE A 417 -42.63 46.80 23.67
N ASN A 418 -42.85 46.71 22.34
CA ASN A 418 -44.05 47.18 21.65
C ASN A 418 -45.09 46.07 21.40
N GLY A 419 -44.80 44.82 21.82
CA GLY A 419 -45.66 43.64 21.68
C GLY A 419 -45.48 42.83 20.39
N ASN A 420 -44.56 43.21 19.51
CA ASN A 420 -44.22 42.45 18.30
C ASN A 420 -43.42 41.20 18.65
N THR A 421 -43.56 40.15 17.83
CA THR A 421 -42.80 38.91 18.05
C THR A 421 -41.38 39.05 17.50
N LEU A 422 -40.42 38.71 18.35
CA LEU A 422 -39.03 38.48 17.98
C LEU A 422 -38.83 36.97 17.76
N THR A 423 -38.10 36.58 16.73
CA THR A 423 -37.78 35.18 16.45
C THR A 423 -36.33 35.03 16.03
N ASP A 424 -35.64 34.09 16.64
CA ASP A 424 -34.28 33.74 16.28
C ASP A 424 -34.14 32.22 16.12
N VAL A 425 -33.48 31.77 15.06
CA VAL A 425 -33.17 30.37 14.84
C VAL A 425 -31.73 30.14 15.25
N SER A 426 -31.51 29.14 16.10
CA SER A 426 -30.21 28.96 16.74
C SER A 426 -29.07 28.81 15.74
N THR A 427 -27.99 29.55 15.94
CA THR A 427 -26.72 29.36 15.22
C THR A 427 -25.92 28.21 15.84
N ASN A 428 -25.24 27.41 15.01
CA ASN A 428 -24.39 26.32 15.48
C ASN A 428 -23.22 26.84 16.33
N GLY A 429 -23.05 26.28 17.53
CA GLY A 429 -22.00 26.65 18.47
C GLY A 429 -22.56 27.24 19.75
N SER A 430 -21.75 28.07 20.42
CA SER A 430 -22.09 28.67 21.72
C SER A 430 -22.37 30.16 21.66
N ASN A 431 -22.24 30.79 20.49
CA ASN A 431 -22.41 32.22 20.30
C ASN A 431 -23.49 32.49 19.25
N PRO A 432 -24.63 33.12 19.62
CA PRO A 432 -25.71 33.45 18.68
C PRO A 432 -25.31 34.46 17.62
N ASP A 433 -24.51 35.45 18.01
CA ASP A 433 -24.07 36.58 17.21
C ASP A 433 -22.57 36.43 16.92
N LEU A 434 -22.24 35.84 15.77
CA LEU A 434 -20.88 35.43 15.42
C LEU A 434 -19.98 36.62 15.08
N ASN A 435 -20.57 37.69 14.57
CA ASN A 435 -19.83 38.88 14.15
C ASN A 435 -19.80 39.98 15.24
N SER A 436 -20.53 39.79 16.34
CA SER A 436 -20.61 40.68 17.51
C SER A 436 -21.19 42.06 17.19
N ASN A 437 -22.21 42.12 16.33
CA ASN A 437 -22.94 43.34 15.98
C ASN A 437 -24.34 43.41 16.64
N ASP A 438 -24.61 42.69 17.71
CA ASP A 438 -25.91 42.70 18.39
C ASP A 438 -27.12 42.33 17.50
N LYS A 439 -26.90 41.68 16.35
CA LYS A 439 -27.94 41.20 15.43
C LYS A 439 -27.72 39.71 15.08
N PRO A 440 -28.27 38.79 15.88
CA PRO A 440 -28.00 37.35 15.76
C PRO A 440 -28.70 36.63 14.58
N ASP A 441 -29.44 37.34 13.73
CA ASP A 441 -30.14 36.79 12.57
C ASP A 441 -29.50 37.15 11.22
N ASP A 442 -28.24 37.59 11.21
CA ASP A 442 -27.55 37.98 9.98
C ASP A 442 -27.24 36.80 9.06
N ALA A 443 -26.87 37.13 7.82
CA ALA A 443 -26.46 36.13 6.84
C ALA A 443 -25.19 35.40 7.31
N GLY A 444 -25.29 34.08 7.50
CA GLY A 444 -24.22 33.27 8.07
C GLY A 444 -24.46 32.87 9.52
N GLU A 445 -25.44 33.51 10.17
CA GLU A 445 -26.04 33.12 11.43
C GLU A 445 -27.34 32.34 11.11
N ASN A 446 -27.97 31.68 12.09
CA ASN A 446 -29.00 30.64 11.91
C ASN A 446 -28.52 29.31 11.30
N GLN A 447 -27.22 28.99 11.40
CA GLN A 447 -26.71 27.70 10.93
C GLN A 447 -27.21 26.55 11.80
N PRO A 448 -27.81 25.49 11.25
CA PRO A 448 -28.27 24.36 12.05
C PRO A 448 -27.09 23.66 12.72
N THR A 449 -27.33 23.10 13.90
CA THR A 449 -26.34 22.28 14.61
C THR A 449 -26.29 20.89 13.96
N PRO A 450 -25.17 20.52 13.31
CA PRO A 450 -25.05 19.21 12.71
C PRO A 450 -24.82 18.15 13.79
N LEU A 451 -25.54 17.04 13.69
CA LEU A 451 -25.20 15.75 14.27
C LEU A 451 -24.64 14.89 13.15
N LEU A 452 -23.35 14.60 13.23
CA LEU A 452 -22.68 13.69 12.32
C LEU A 452 -21.97 12.63 13.16
N ILE A 453 -22.29 11.36 12.89
CA ILE A 453 -21.45 10.26 13.37
C ILE A 453 -20.40 10.01 12.30
N ALA A 454 -19.35 10.83 12.32
CA ALA A 454 -18.21 10.68 11.44
C ALA A 454 -17.36 9.49 11.91
N ILE A 455 -16.64 8.85 11.00
CA ILE A 455 -15.58 7.94 11.43
C ILE A 455 -14.54 8.77 12.18
N THR A 456 -14.26 8.40 13.43
CA THR A 456 -13.28 9.10 14.25
C THR A 456 -11.90 9.03 13.57
N PRO A 457 -11.35 10.16 13.11
CA PRO A 457 -10.02 10.17 12.54
C PRO A 457 -8.96 9.97 13.63
N GLN A 458 -7.81 9.44 13.24
CA GLN A 458 -6.63 9.31 14.08
C GLN A 458 -5.59 10.35 13.69
N THR A 459 -4.91 10.91 14.68
CA THR A 459 -3.73 11.76 14.52
C THR A 459 -2.52 11.12 15.23
N PRO A 460 -1.28 11.39 14.78
CA PRO A 460 -0.89 12.17 13.60
C PRO A 460 -1.25 11.47 12.26
N PRO A 461 -1.17 12.17 11.12
CA PRO A 461 -1.21 11.54 9.80
C PRO A 461 -0.07 10.52 9.65
N CYS A 462 -0.10 9.72 8.59
CA CYS A 462 0.97 8.76 8.34
C CYS A 462 2.27 9.47 7.98
N SER A 463 3.37 9.08 8.63
CA SER A 463 4.70 9.69 8.45
C SER A 463 5.28 9.50 7.04
N SER A 464 4.75 8.52 6.31
CA SER A 464 5.06 8.23 4.91
C SER A 464 3.83 7.60 4.24
N LEU A 465 3.67 7.85 2.95
CA LEU A 465 2.59 7.25 2.15
C LEU A 465 3.08 5.99 1.44
N GLY A 466 2.33 4.90 1.54
CA GLY A 466 2.60 3.66 0.79
C GLY A 466 2.20 3.77 -0.68
N GLN A 467 1.08 4.46 -0.96
CA GLN A 467 0.65 4.84 -2.29
C GLN A 467 0.03 6.24 -2.23
N ILE A 468 0.41 7.10 -3.17
CA ILE A 468 -0.12 8.47 -3.30
C ILE A 468 -1.21 8.44 -4.37
N PHE A 469 -2.44 8.84 -4.01
CA PHE A 469 -3.55 9.00 -4.95
C PHE A 469 -3.77 10.46 -5.33
N TYR A 470 -3.27 11.39 -4.52
CA TYR A 470 -3.36 12.82 -4.75
C TYR A 470 -2.13 13.51 -4.16
N SER A 471 -1.56 14.45 -4.92
CA SER A 471 -0.46 15.30 -4.48
C SER A 471 -0.63 16.69 -5.11
N GLU A 472 -0.48 17.73 -4.30
CA GLU A 472 -0.40 19.12 -4.72
C GLU A 472 0.75 19.78 -3.97
N ASP A 473 1.74 20.26 -4.72
CA ASP A 473 2.91 21.01 -4.28
C ASP A 473 2.91 22.45 -4.83
N PHE A 474 1.79 22.86 -5.48
CA PHE A 474 1.60 24.13 -6.20
C PHE A 474 2.65 24.47 -7.28
N GLY A 475 3.54 23.52 -7.58
CA GLY A 475 4.55 23.54 -8.63
C GLY A 475 5.55 24.69 -8.59
N THR A 476 6.38 24.78 -9.62
CA THR A 476 7.38 25.85 -9.80
C THR A 476 6.84 26.99 -10.69
N GLY A 477 7.28 28.23 -10.48
CA GLY A 477 6.81 29.36 -11.31
C GLY A 477 7.35 30.73 -10.91
N ALA A 478 6.78 31.80 -11.48
CA ALA A 478 7.08 33.18 -11.10
C ALA A 478 6.79 33.43 -9.61
N ALA A 479 7.49 34.40 -9.01
CA ALA A 479 7.45 34.69 -7.56
C ALA A 479 6.05 34.93 -6.98
N SER A 480 5.06 35.28 -7.82
CA SER A 480 3.66 35.42 -7.45
C SER A 480 2.74 34.92 -8.58
N GLY A 481 1.77 34.06 -8.28
CA GLY A 481 0.77 33.56 -9.22
C GLY A 481 -0.58 33.23 -8.57
N THR A 482 -1.57 32.86 -9.38
CA THR A 482 -2.84 32.27 -8.92
C THR A 482 -2.88 30.78 -9.26
N LEU A 483 -3.79 30.01 -8.66
CA LEU A 483 -3.94 28.59 -8.96
C LEU A 483 -4.00 28.35 -10.49
N PRO A 484 -3.11 27.52 -11.06
CA PRO A 484 -3.21 27.14 -12.45
C PRO A 484 -4.50 26.33 -12.65
N VAL A 485 -5.12 26.50 -13.82
CA VAL A 485 -6.32 25.76 -14.17
C VAL A 485 -5.93 24.30 -14.37
N SER A 486 -6.22 23.45 -13.37
CA SER A 486 -6.18 21.97 -13.39
C SER A 486 -4.81 21.30 -13.14
N PRO A 487 -4.75 20.12 -12.45
CA PRO A 487 -5.87 19.27 -12.06
C PRO A 487 -6.10 19.14 -10.56
N GLY A 488 -7.22 19.71 -10.10
CA GLY A 488 -7.98 19.13 -8.97
C GLY A 488 -8.34 20.08 -7.84
N GLY A 489 -7.57 21.14 -7.61
CA GLY A 489 -7.82 22.10 -6.54
C GLY A 489 -8.91 23.13 -6.87
N THR A 490 -9.89 23.31 -6.00
CA THR A 490 -10.79 24.48 -6.02
C THR A 490 -10.72 25.25 -4.72
N THR A 491 -11.02 26.54 -4.77
CA THR A 491 -10.97 27.43 -3.61
C THR A 491 -12.14 28.42 -3.65
N GLN A 492 -12.61 28.82 -2.47
CA GLN A 492 -13.60 29.90 -2.31
C GLN A 492 -12.94 31.27 -2.12
N TYR A 493 -11.61 31.31 -2.04
CA TYR A 493 -10.83 32.55 -1.98
C TYR A 493 -10.55 33.03 -3.40
N THR A 494 -10.49 34.35 -3.59
CA THR A 494 -10.18 34.88 -4.93
C THR A 494 -8.66 35.03 -5.09
N GLY A 495 -8.10 34.55 -6.20
CA GLY A 495 -6.66 34.69 -6.46
C GLY A 495 -6.22 36.16 -6.60
N SER A 496 -5.01 36.47 -6.16
CA SER A 496 -4.36 37.77 -6.31
C SER A 496 -2.85 37.58 -6.49
N THR A 497 -2.22 38.49 -7.23
CA THR A 497 -0.76 38.63 -7.29
C THR A 497 -0.29 39.97 -6.71
N THR A 498 -1.21 40.77 -6.16
CA THR A 498 -0.95 42.09 -5.61
C THR A 498 -0.59 42.00 -4.13
N GLN A 499 0.49 42.70 -3.74
CA GLN A 499 0.91 42.91 -2.36
C GLN A 499 0.50 44.32 -1.88
N PRO A 500 -0.07 44.49 -0.67
CA PRO A 500 -0.43 43.44 0.29
C PRO A 500 -1.68 42.66 -0.15
N LEU A 501 -1.72 41.38 0.23
CA LEU A 501 -2.81 40.46 -0.06
C LEU A 501 -4.07 40.91 0.69
N ALA A 502 -5.12 41.26 -0.03
CA ALA A 502 -6.38 41.69 0.56
C ALA A 502 -7.13 40.53 1.26
N ILE A 503 -8.05 40.88 2.16
CA ILE A 503 -8.93 39.92 2.85
C ILE A 503 -9.66 39.04 1.82
N ASP A 504 -9.88 37.76 2.16
CA ASP A 504 -10.54 36.77 1.29
C ASP A 504 -9.79 36.48 -0.03
N ARG A 505 -8.48 36.74 -0.05
CA ARG A 505 -7.61 36.44 -1.18
C ARG A 505 -6.55 35.42 -0.83
N PHE A 506 -6.08 34.73 -1.85
CA PHE A 506 -4.90 33.88 -1.78
C PHE A 506 -3.91 34.22 -2.88
N MET A 507 -2.66 33.81 -2.69
CA MET A 507 -1.64 33.83 -3.74
C MET A 507 -0.75 32.58 -3.66
N LEU A 508 -0.16 32.19 -4.79
CA LEU A 508 0.93 31.23 -4.84
C LEU A 508 2.26 31.98 -4.88
N ALA A 509 3.19 31.67 -3.98
CA ALA A 509 4.49 32.35 -3.92
C ALA A 509 5.59 31.45 -3.38
N THR A 510 6.84 31.82 -3.68
CA THR A 510 8.04 31.11 -3.20
C THR A 510 8.44 31.51 -1.77
N ASP A 511 7.92 32.65 -1.27
CA ASP A 511 8.15 33.14 0.09
C ASP A 511 6.89 33.81 0.64
N ALA A 512 6.57 33.58 1.92
CA ALA A 512 5.36 34.07 2.59
C ALA A 512 5.31 35.60 2.63
N ASN A 513 6.46 36.26 2.66
CA ASN A 513 6.56 37.71 2.67
C ASN A 513 6.01 38.36 1.40
N ALA A 514 5.83 37.61 0.30
CA ALA A 514 5.22 38.10 -0.92
C ALA A 514 3.75 38.51 -0.71
N GLY A 515 3.07 37.88 0.27
CA GLY A 515 1.70 38.24 0.65
C GLY A 515 1.60 39.63 1.28
N ASP A 516 2.46 39.96 2.23
CA ASP A 516 2.54 41.28 2.85
C ASP A 516 3.90 41.44 3.53
N ASN A 517 4.84 42.13 2.89
CA ASN A 517 6.21 42.29 3.41
C ASN A 517 6.30 43.09 4.72
N SER A 518 5.22 43.77 5.11
CA SER A 518 5.16 44.55 6.35
C SER A 518 4.61 43.73 7.52
N LYS A 519 3.80 42.69 7.23
CA LYS A 519 3.06 41.90 8.22
C LYS A 519 3.43 40.43 8.27
N PHE A 520 3.98 39.86 7.20
CA PHE A 520 4.33 38.45 7.13
C PHE A 520 5.84 38.23 7.32
N ILE A 521 6.19 37.06 7.86
CA ILE A 521 7.57 36.60 8.01
C ILE A 521 8.12 36.17 6.65
N SER A 522 9.45 36.13 6.53
CA SER A 522 10.10 35.42 5.42
C SER A 522 10.11 33.93 5.75
N LEU A 523 9.36 33.17 4.97
CA LEU A 523 9.26 31.72 5.07
C LEU A 523 9.31 31.19 3.64
N ALA A 524 10.38 30.48 3.30
CA ALA A 524 10.48 29.83 2.00
C ALA A 524 9.49 28.67 1.90
N ASP A 525 9.11 28.34 0.68
CA ASP A 525 8.37 27.15 0.30
C ASP A 525 8.89 25.85 0.97
N HIS A 526 8.01 24.88 1.24
CA HIS A 526 8.41 23.62 1.88
C HIS A 526 9.02 22.64 0.87
N THR A 527 8.52 22.64 -0.37
CA THR A 527 9.03 21.80 -1.46
C THR A 527 10.46 22.23 -1.85
N THR A 528 11.38 21.27 -1.98
CA THR A 528 12.78 21.58 -2.28
C THR A 528 12.95 22.27 -3.65
N GLY A 529 13.67 23.39 -3.71
CA GLY A 529 14.02 24.07 -4.98
C GLY A 529 13.32 25.42 -5.17
N THR A 530 12.72 25.65 -6.35
CA THR A 530 11.94 26.86 -6.69
C THR A 530 10.44 26.60 -6.61
N GLY A 531 10.00 25.80 -5.63
CA GLY A 531 8.59 25.48 -5.41
C GLY A 531 7.80 26.68 -4.89
N ARG A 532 6.47 26.56 -4.90
CA ARG A 532 5.56 27.59 -4.44
C ARG A 532 4.64 26.99 -3.40
N MET A 533 4.19 27.83 -2.49
CA MET A 533 3.17 27.51 -1.50
C MET A 533 1.95 28.39 -1.70
N MET A 534 0.84 28.01 -1.08
CA MET A 534 -0.38 28.81 -1.05
C MET A 534 -0.43 29.65 0.23
N ILE A 535 -0.45 30.97 0.06
CA ILE A 535 -0.62 31.96 1.13
C ILE A 535 -2.07 32.42 1.11
N VAL A 536 -2.75 32.37 2.26
CA VAL A 536 -4.17 32.70 2.39
C VAL A 536 -4.31 33.84 3.38
N ASN A 537 -4.88 34.97 2.93
CA ASN A 537 -5.36 36.00 3.85
C ASN A 537 -6.76 35.61 4.33
N ALA A 538 -6.84 35.11 5.56
CA ALA A 538 -7.99 34.37 6.07
C ALA A 538 -8.86 35.19 7.04
N ASP A 539 -8.66 36.51 7.11
CA ASP A 539 -9.26 37.43 8.10
C ASP A 539 -10.81 37.44 8.11
N ALA A 540 -11.49 36.87 7.11
CA ALA A 540 -12.94 36.83 6.99
C ALA A 540 -13.60 35.54 7.54
N ASN A 541 -14.90 35.41 7.32
CA ASN A 541 -15.71 34.24 7.70
C ASN A 541 -15.11 32.91 7.18
N ALA A 542 -15.38 31.82 7.91
CA ALA A 542 -14.92 30.48 7.57
C ALA A 542 -15.23 30.08 6.12
N LYS A 543 -14.19 29.79 5.34
CA LYS A 543 -14.26 29.41 3.92
C LYS A 543 -13.28 28.32 3.58
N THR A 544 -13.61 27.51 2.58
CA THR A 544 -12.72 26.49 2.03
C THR A 544 -11.64 27.18 1.20
N PHE A 545 -10.39 27.15 1.68
CA PHE A 545 -9.26 27.69 0.94
C PHE A 545 -8.66 26.69 -0.05
N TYR A 546 -8.87 25.38 0.16
CA TYR A 546 -8.49 24.35 -0.81
C TYR A 546 -9.41 23.15 -0.73
N SER A 547 -9.74 22.54 -1.87
CA SER A 547 -10.45 21.27 -1.91
C SER A 547 -10.05 20.46 -3.14
N GLY A 548 -10.02 19.13 -3.01
CA GLY A 548 -9.75 18.21 -4.11
C GLY A 548 -10.70 17.01 -4.10
N THR A 549 -10.72 16.25 -5.19
CA THR A 549 -11.49 15.01 -5.31
C THR A 549 -10.59 13.84 -5.67
N VAL A 550 -10.88 12.67 -5.10
CA VAL A 550 -10.15 11.43 -5.34
C VAL A 550 -11.17 10.31 -5.58
N GLY A 551 -11.10 9.67 -6.75
CA GLY A 551 -11.97 8.55 -7.11
C GLY A 551 -11.30 7.19 -6.91
N SER A 552 -12.05 6.12 -7.19
CA SER A 552 -11.53 4.75 -7.29
C SER A 552 -10.92 4.18 -6.00
N LEU A 553 -11.45 4.57 -4.84
CA LEU A 553 -11.01 4.15 -3.50
C LEU A 553 -11.73 2.89 -3.00
N CYS A 554 -11.15 2.29 -1.96
CA CYS A 554 -11.54 0.98 -1.47
C CYS A 554 -12.13 1.04 -0.06
N PRO A 555 -13.36 0.53 0.13
CA PRO A 555 -13.90 0.25 1.44
C PRO A 555 -12.96 -0.56 2.33
N GLY A 556 -12.93 -0.24 3.61
CA GLY A 556 -12.09 -0.87 4.63
C GLY A 556 -10.63 -0.45 4.60
N GLN A 557 -10.13 0.17 3.52
CA GLN A 557 -8.72 0.55 3.42
C GLN A 557 -8.43 1.76 4.33
N GLN A 558 -7.28 1.76 5.01
CA GLN A 558 -6.84 2.93 5.76
C GLN A 558 -6.19 3.94 4.83
N TYR A 559 -6.72 5.15 4.83
CA TYR A 559 -6.22 6.31 4.10
C TYR A 559 -5.78 7.41 5.05
N THR A 560 -4.96 8.32 4.54
CA THR A 560 -4.52 9.53 5.24
C THR A 560 -4.63 10.74 4.31
N LEU A 561 -4.93 11.89 4.89
CA LEU A 561 -4.84 13.21 4.27
C LEU A 561 -3.86 14.04 5.12
N SER A 562 -2.87 14.65 4.48
CA SER A 562 -1.90 15.51 5.16
C SER A 562 -1.57 16.73 4.31
N PHE A 563 -1.10 17.80 4.97
CA PHE A 563 -0.56 19.00 4.36
C PHE A 563 0.41 19.65 5.34
N TYR A 564 1.34 20.44 4.83
CA TYR A 564 2.18 21.30 5.65
C TYR A 564 1.53 22.66 5.81
N ALA A 565 1.61 23.23 7.01
CA ALA A 565 1.14 24.58 7.28
C ALA A 565 2.04 25.31 8.25
N ALA A 566 2.04 26.64 8.16
CA ALA A 566 2.76 27.54 9.04
C ALA A 566 1.96 28.80 9.33
N PHE A 567 2.16 29.34 10.53
CA PHE A 567 1.76 30.69 10.87
C PHE A 567 2.73 31.69 10.25
N ILE A 568 2.22 32.69 9.55
CA ILE A 568 3.05 33.62 8.76
C ILE A 568 3.13 35.04 9.30
N GLY A 569 2.40 35.39 10.37
CA GLY A 569 2.41 36.75 10.91
C GLY A 569 3.67 37.10 11.70
N ASN A 570 4.24 38.27 11.43
CA ASN A 570 5.40 38.80 12.15
C ASN A 570 4.98 39.54 13.45
N SER A 571 5.97 39.99 14.23
CA SER A 571 5.73 40.68 15.51
C SER A 571 5.02 42.04 15.35
N SER A 572 5.27 42.76 14.26
CA SER A 572 4.57 44.01 13.94
C SER A 572 3.09 43.77 13.70
N TYR A 573 2.76 42.69 12.99
CA TYR A 573 1.38 42.32 12.72
C TYR A 573 0.64 41.90 14.00
N GLN A 574 1.28 41.10 14.85
CA GLN A 574 0.72 40.74 16.16
C GLN A 574 0.46 41.98 17.03
N THR A 575 1.39 42.94 17.03
CA THR A 575 1.23 44.21 17.75
C THR A 575 0.05 45.02 17.22
N LEU A 576 -0.10 45.09 15.88
CA LEU A 576 -1.23 45.74 15.22
C LEU A 576 -2.56 45.09 15.64
N CYS A 577 -2.69 43.77 15.51
CA CYS A 577 -3.92 43.06 15.83
C CYS A 577 -4.30 43.11 17.31
N ASN A 578 -3.32 43.12 18.21
CA ASN A 578 -3.57 43.34 19.64
C ASN A 578 -4.17 44.72 19.93
N GLY A 579 -3.91 45.71 19.08
CA GLY A 579 -4.57 47.02 19.11
C GLY A 579 -6.04 47.00 18.65
N PHE A 580 -6.49 45.93 17.98
CA PHE A 580 -7.83 45.77 17.39
C PHE A 580 -8.67 44.66 18.06
N GLY A 581 -8.37 44.31 19.33
CA GLY A 581 -9.15 43.30 20.07
C GLY A 581 -8.51 41.91 20.16
N GLY A 582 -7.23 41.79 19.77
CA GLY A 582 -6.41 40.61 20.02
C GLY A 582 -6.08 39.84 18.75
N PHE A 583 -4.83 39.38 18.66
CA PHE A 583 -4.33 38.55 17.57
C PHE A 583 -5.04 37.17 17.51
N LYS A 584 -5.39 36.71 16.30
CA LYS A 584 -6.02 35.40 16.06
C LYS A 584 -5.06 34.46 15.35
N TYR A 585 -4.85 33.26 15.89
CA TYR A 585 -4.04 32.24 15.21
C TYR A 585 -4.86 31.48 14.16
N PRO A 586 -4.25 31.05 13.04
CA PRO A 586 -4.89 30.20 12.06
C PRO A 586 -5.31 28.85 12.68
N LYS A 587 -6.46 28.35 12.24
CA LYS A 587 -6.95 27.02 12.59
C LYS A 587 -7.61 26.40 11.37
N VAL A 588 -7.27 25.16 11.05
CA VAL A 588 -7.72 24.50 9.81
C VAL A 588 -8.60 23.31 10.13
N ARG A 589 -9.77 23.24 9.50
CA ARG A 589 -10.60 22.04 9.47
C ARG A 589 -10.31 21.24 8.21
N MET A 590 -9.94 19.99 8.39
CA MET A 590 -9.90 18.98 7.35
C MET A 590 -11.23 18.25 7.33
N ARG A 591 -11.93 18.27 6.21
CA ARG A 591 -13.19 17.54 6.03
C ARG A 591 -13.08 16.65 4.81
N VAL A 592 -13.46 15.39 4.96
CA VAL A 592 -13.55 14.41 3.88
C VAL A 592 -15.00 13.99 3.72
N LYS A 593 -15.50 14.11 2.51
CA LYS A 593 -16.88 13.82 2.10
C LYS A 593 -16.87 12.74 1.03
N ASP A 594 -17.97 12.05 0.85
CA ASP A 594 -18.25 11.29 -0.37
C ASP A 594 -18.39 12.25 -1.55
N ALA A 595 -17.67 11.98 -2.65
CA ALA A 595 -17.70 12.84 -3.82
C ALA A 595 -19.06 12.80 -4.55
N VAL A 596 -19.84 11.72 -4.39
CA VAL A 596 -21.13 11.54 -5.07
C VAL A 596 -22.27 12.19 -4.31
N THR A 597 -22.44 11.84 -3.04
CA THR A 597 -23.56 12.29 -2.21
C THR A 597 -23.27 13.57 -1.43
N GLY A 598 -22.00 13.95 -1.28
CA GLY A 598 -21.57 15.08 -0.44
C GLY A 598 -21.61 14.79 1.07
N LEU A 599 -21.92 13.56 1.47
CA LEU A 599 -21.98 13.12 2.87
C LEU A 599 -20.60 13.15 3.54
N ILE A 600 -20.47 13.66 4.76
CA ILE A 600 -19.18 13.75 5.45
C ILE A 600 -18.78 12.37 5.99
N ILE A 601 -17.63 11.85 5.57
CA ILE A 601 -17.07 10.56 6.02
C ILE A 601 -16.29 10.75 7.32
N THR A 602 -15.38 11.73 7.34
CA THR A 602 -14.56 12.07 8.50
C THR A 602 -14.16 13.54 8.47
N GLU A 603 -13.97 14.16 9.62
CA GLU A 603 -13.42 15.50 9.72
C GLU A 603 -12.70 15.71 11.06
N ILE A 604 -11.72 16.61 11.08
CA ILE A 604 -11.04 17.06 12.29
C ILE A 604 -10.54 18.49 12.10
N ALA A 605 -10.44 19.22 13.20
CA ALA A 605 -9.81 20.54 13.22
C ALA A 605 -8.42 20.45 13.86
N THR A 606 -7.47 21.23 13.35
CA THR A 606 -6.19 21.45 14.05
C THR A 606 -6.45 22.18 15.38
N GLY A 607 -5.47 22.14 16.28
CA GLY A 607 -5.33 23.22 17.27
C GLY A 607 -4.92 24.53 16.59
N ASP A 608 -4.69 25.57 17.38
CA ASP A 608 -4.12 26.82 16.87
C ASP A 608 -2.73 26.53 16.26
N ILE A 609 -2.56 26.93 14.99
CA ILE A 609 -1.28 26.85 14.29
C ILE A 609 -0.47 28.07 14.72
N THR A 610 0.45 27.86 15.65
CA THR A 610 1.25 28.92 16.28
C THR A 610 2.70 28.95 15.80
N ALA A 611 3.14 27.89 15.13
CA ALA A 611 4.52 27.73 14.69
C ALA A 611 4.81 28.58 13.44
N ALA A 612 5.82 29.44 13.55
CA ALA A 612 6.38 30.22 12.44
C ALA A 612 7.32 29.40 11.53
N SER A 613 7.04 28.10 11.40
CA SER A 613 7.80 27.14 10.62
C SER A 613 6.86 26.05 10.13
N TRP A 614 7.24 25.38 9.03
CA TRP A 614 6.48 24.27 8.48
C TRP A 614 6.28 23.14 9.49
N ASN A 615 5.03 22.76 9.70
CA ASN A 615 4.65 21.54 10.42
C ASN A 615 3.62 20.76 9.62
N GLN A 616 3.71 19.44 9.67
CA GLN A 616 2.74 18.56 9.02
C GLN A 616 1.49 18.43 9.89
N TYR A 617 0.33 18.68 9.27
CA TYR A 617 -0.99 18.45 9.84
C TYR A 617 -1.74 17.44 8.98
N GLY A 618 -2.71 16.74 9.56
CA GLY A 618 -3.44 15.72 8.84
C GLY A 618 -4.18 14.74 9.73
N MET A 619 -4.76 13.74 9.09
CA MET A 619 -5.50 12.67 9.74
C MET A 619 -5.46 11.39 8.93
N LYS A 620 -5.66 10.26 9.60
CA LYS A 620 -5.88 8.95 8.97
C LYS A 620 -7.17 8.29 9.46
N TRP A 621 -7.83 7.53 8.60
CA TRP A 621 -9.09 6.84 8.91
C TRP A 621 -9.24 5.57 8.06
N VAL A 622 -10.13 4.69 8.49
CA VAL A 622 -10.53 3.51 7.71
C VAL A 622 -11.77 3.85 6.89
N MET A 623 -11.72 3.62 5.58
CA MET A 623 -12.83 3.93 4.67
C MET A 623 -14.07 3.07 4.99
N PRO A 624 -15.28 3.65 5.16
CA PRO A 624 -16.48 2.86 5.40
C PRO A 624 -16.92 2.06 4.16
N SER A 625 -17.75 1.02 4.39
CA SER A 625 -18.44 0.31 3.32
C SER A 625 -19.37 1.22 2.52
N GLY A 626 -19.39 1.06 1.19
CA GLY A 626 -20.31 1.78 0.30
C GLY A 626 -19.76 3.08 -0.30
N TYR A 627 -18.54 3.48 0.05
CA TYR A 627 -17.88 4.67 -0.49
C TYR A 627 -16.66 4.28 -1.33
N SER A 628 -16.53 4.88 -2.52
CA SER A 628 -15.42 4.61 -3.45
C SER A 628 -14.82 5.89 -4.06
N SER A 629 -15.26 7.05 -3.62
CA SER A 629 -14.73 8.34 -4.04
C SER A 629 -14.93 9.36 -2.93
N ILE A 630 -13.96 10.26 -2.76
CA ILE A 630 -14.03 11.33 -1.77
C ILE A 630 -13.82 12.71 -2.38
N ALA A 631 -14.36 13.71 -1.71
CA ALA A 631 -13.97 15.11 -1.84
C ALA A 631 -13.41 15.57 -0.49
N PHE A 632 -12.20 16.12 -0.46
CA PHE A 632 -11.63 16.68 0.76
C PHE A 632 -11.60 18.21 0.70
N GLU A 633 -11.75 18.86 1.85
CA GLU A 633 -11.79 20.31 2.02
C GLU A 633 -10.87 20.71 3.18
N LEU A 634 -10.05 21.73 2.95
CA LEU A 634 -9.29 22.46 3.96
C LEU A 634 -9.97 23.82 4.15
N ILE A 635 -10.54 24.01 5.34
CA ILE A 635 -11.43 25.12 5.67
C ILE A 635 -10.78 25.97 6.76
N ASN A 636 -10.79 27.29 6.57
CA ASN A 636 -10.42 28.21 7.65
C ASN A 636 -11.46 28.11 8.77
N GLU A 637 -11.05 27.64 9.95
CA GLU A 637 -11.82 27.62 11.19
C GLU A 637 -11.20 28.55 12.25
N GLY A 638 -10.24 29.39 11.85
CA GLY A 638 -9.74 30.47 12.70
C GLY A 638 -10.87 31.45 12.99
N GLN A 639 -10.86 32.03 14.19
CA GLN A 639 -11.73 33.17 14.47
C GLN A 639 -11.40 34.27 13.46
N GLY A 640 -12.42 34.80 12.77
CA GLY A 640 -12.25 35.94 11.87
C GLY A 640 -11.69 37.16 12.60
N GLY A 641 -11.12 38.09 11.84
CA GLY A 641 -10.38 39.24 12.35
C GLY A 641 -8.86 39.07 12.24
N CYS A 642 -8.16 40.12 12.65
CA CYS A 642 -6.74 40.34 12.36
C CYS A 642 -5.84 39.18 12.82
N GLY A 643 -5.26 38.47 11.85
CA GLY A 643 -4.05 37.65 12.03
C GLY A 643 -4.14 36.18 11.65
N ASN A 644 -5.33 35.63 11.41
CA ASN A 644 -5.54 34.19 11.20
C ASN A 644 -5.02 33.68 9.83
N ASP A 645 -4.13 34.44 9.19
CA ASP A 645 -3.47 34.16 7.92
C ASP A 645 -2.46 33.01 8.04
N LEU A 646 -2.32 32.24 6.98
CA LEU A 646 -1.47 31.05 6.95
C LEU A 646 -0.86 30.78 5.59
N ALA A 647 0.23 30.02 5.60
CA ALA A 647 0.77 29.35 4.44
C ALA A 647 0.53 27.84 4.53
N ILE A 648 0.23 27.22 3.39
CA ILE A 648 0.10 25.77 3.23
C ILE A 648 0.93 25.27 2.05
N ASP A 649 1.42 24.04 2.15
CA ASP A 649 2.12 23.34 1.06
C ASP A 649 1.92 21.81 1.17
N ASP A 650 2.31 21.07 0.14
CA ASP A 650 2.45 19.60 0.13
C ASP A 650 1.18 18.85 0.59
N ILE A 651 0.04 19.13 -0.06
CA ILE A 651 -1.22 18.44 0.21
C ILE A 651 -1.16 17.05 -0.41
N GLN A 652 -1.23 16.01 0.42
CA GLN A 652 -1.14 14.63 -0.02
C GLN A 652 -2.29 13.78 0.54
N PHE A 653 -2.81 12.89 -0.30
CA PHE A 653 -3.75 11.85 0.11
C PHE A 653 -3.30 10.48 -0.42
N GLY A 654 -3.28 9.49 0.47
CA GLY A 654 -2.62 8.20 0.21
C GLY A 654 -3.02 7.08 1.17
N THR A 655 -2.50 5.87 0.94
CA THR A 655 -2.52 4.79 1.94
C THR A 655 -1.35 4.92 2.90
N CYS A 656 -1.54 4.45 4.14
CA CYS A 656 -0.47 4.42 5.14
C CYS A 656 0.52 3.28 4.94
N ASN A 657 0.02 2.12 4.49
CA ASN A 657 0.84 0.93 4.26
C ASN A 657 1.10 0.78 2.76
N ALA A 658 2.25 0.20 2.41
CA ALA A 658 2.56 -0.20 1.06
C ALA A 658 1.57 -1.29 0.58
N ALA A 659 1.30 -1.34 -0.73
CA ALA A 659 0.47 -2.39 -1.31
C ALA A 659 1.10 -3.78 -1.07
N PRO A 660 0.34 -4.79 -0.61
CA PRO A 660 0.87 -6.14 -0.47
C PRO A 660 1.19 -6.75 -1.83
N VAL A 661 2.31 -7.47 -1.90
CA VAL A 661 2.66 -8.29 -3.06
C VAL A 661 1.91 -9.61 -2.94
N VAL A 662 1.17 -9.98 -3.99
CA VAL A 662 0.55 -11.29 -4.12
C VAL A 662 1.43 -12.15 -5.00
N SER A 663 1.79 -13.34 -4.52
CA SER A 663 2.53 -14.33 -5.30
C SER A 663 1.82 -15.68 -5.26
N VAL A 664 2.10 -16.49 -6.28
CA VAL A 664 1.72 -17.91 -6.30
C VAL A 664 2.96 -18.73 -5.97
N SER A 665 2.82 -19.66 -5.05
CA SER A 665 3.85 -20.63 -4.66
C SER A 665 3.29 -22.04 -4.80
N GLY A 666 4.11 -23.01 -5.20
CA GLY A 666 3.68 -24.38 -5.45
C GLY A 666 4.62 -25.07 -6.44
N ALA A 667 4.29 -26.28 -6.89
CA ALA A 667 5.09 -26.92 -7.92
C ALA A 667 4.86 -26.22 -9.26
N SER A 668 5.88 -25.50 -9.77
CA SER A 668 5.88 -24.89 -11.13
C SER A 668 5.82 -25.96 -12.22
N VAL A 669 6.04 -27.21 -11.82
CA VAL A 669 6.07 -28.37 -12.69
C VAL A 669 5.29 -29.50 -12.04
N GLY A 670 4.23 -29.98 -12.71
CA GLY A 670 3.42 -31.10 -12.25
C GLY A 670 3.73 -32.38 -13.04
N CYS A 671 3.74 -33.54 -12.39
CA CYS A 671 3.85 -34.83 -13.07
C CYS A 671 2.57 -35.14 -13.83
N LEU A 672 2.66 -35.49 -15.12
CA LEU A 672 1.50 -35.91 -15.91
C LEU A 672 0.76 -37.05 -15.20
N GLY A 673 -0.56 -36.90 -15.05
CA GLY A 673 -1.42 -37.85 -14.33
C GLY A 673 -1.47 -37.66 -12.80
N GLY A 674 -0.51 -36.95 -12.20
CA GLY A 674 -0.46 -36.65 -10.76
C GLY A 674 -1.25 -35.41 -10.35
N SER A 675 -1.36 -35.17 -9.04
CA SER A 675 -1.98 -33.95 -8.48
C SER A 675 -0.94 -32.86 -8.20
N THR A 676 -1.32 -31.59 -8.35
CA THR A 676 -0.50 -30.44 -7.93
C THR A 676 -1.35 -29.39 -7.23
N THR A 677 -0.76 -28.66 -6.28
CA THR A 677 -1.45 -27.59 -5.54
C THR A 677 -0.64 -26.30 -5.64
N MET A 678 -1.35 -25.22 -5.98
CA MET A 678 -0.84 -23.86 -5.96
C MET A 678 -1.42 -23.12 -4.75
N ASN A 679 -0.59 -22.35 -4.07
CA ASN A 679 -0.92 -21.60 -2.87
C ASN A 679 -0.69 -20.11 -3.10
N ALA A 680 -1.66 -19.30 -2.74
CA ALA A 680 -1.54 -17.85 -2.71
C ALA A 680 -0.71 -17.43 -1.49
N THR A 681 0.26 -16.56 -1.70
CA THR A 681 1.08 -15.94 -0.65
C THR A 681 0.97 -14.42 -0.71
N LEU A 682 0.93 -13.80 0.46
CA LEU A 682 0.82 -12.35 0.64
C LEU A 682 2.05 -11.88 1.42
N SER A 683 2.71 -10.82 0.96
CA SER A 683 3.85 -10.25 1.68
C SER A 683 3.46 -9.69 3.05
N ASP A 684 2.25 -9.12 3.15
CA ASP A 684 1.68 -8.64 4.42
C ASP A 684 0.14 -8.76 4.38
N PRO A 685 -0.45 -9.79 5.00
CA PRO A 685 -1.89 -9.96 5.06
C PRO A 685 -2.61 -8.86 5.86
N SER A 686 -1.91 -8.14 6.75
CA SER A 686 -2.53 -7.16 7.66
C SER A 686 -2.97 -5.87 6.96
N VAL A 687 -2.47 -5.62 5.74
CA VAL A 687 -2.84 -4.47 4.91
C VAL A 687 -4.24 -4.60 4.32
N ILE A 688 -4.73 -5.84 4.13
CA ILE A 688 -6.07 -6.08 3.59
C ILE A 688 -7.08 -6.11 4.74
N PRO A 689 -8.06 -5.20 4.75
CA PRO A 689 -9.01 -5.08 5.85
C PRO A 689 -10.06 -6.21 5.85
N GLY A 690 -10.31 -6.79 7.03
CA GLY A 690 -11.36 -7.79 7.22
C GLY A 690 -11.00 -9.17 6.65
N THR A 691 -12.02 -9.96 6.31
CA THR A 691 -11.83 -11.33 5.78
C THR A 691 -11.27 -11.28 4.36
N ILE A 692 -10.13 -11.93 4.14
CA ILE A 692 -9.48 -12.06 2.83
C ILE A 692 -10.23 -13.09 1.99
N VAL A 693 -10.54 -12.74 0.74
CA VAL A 693 -11.14 -13.62 -0.26
C VAL A 693 -10.21 -13.77 -1.47
N TYR A 694 -10.28 -14.93 -2.10
CA TYR A 694 -9.44 -15.31 -3.23
C TYR A 694 -10.29 -15.63 -4.45
N GLN A 695 -9.75 -15.42 -5.65
CA GLN A 695 -10.31 -15.93 -6.89
C GLN A 695 -9.17 -16.34 -7.82
N TRP A 696 -9.06 -17.63 -8.12
CA TRP A 696 -8.07 -18.13 -9.07
C TRP A 696 -8.55 -17.92 -10.51
N GLN A 697 -7.59 -17.62 -11.39
CA GLN A 697 -7.83 -17.39 -12.81
C GLN A 697 -6.84 -18.20 -13.66
N ILE A 698 -7.25 -18.54 -14.89
CA ILE A 698 -6.45 -19.26 -15.87
C ILE A 698 -6.33 -18.46 -17.18
N SER A 699 -5.19 -18.58 -17.86
CA SER A 699 -4.89 -17.91 -19.13
C SER A 699 -4.06 -18.80 -20.05
N THR A 700 -4.22 -18.60 -21.36
CA THR A 700 -3.40 -19.24 -22.40
C THR A 700 -2.23 -18.40 -22.89
N ASP A 701 -2.27 -17.07 -22.66
CA ASP A 701 -1.36 -16.08 -23.26
C ASP A 701 -0.66 -15.19 -22.22
N ASN A 702 -0.94 -15.38 -20.92
CA ASN A 702 -0.47 -14.55 -19.81
C ASN A 702 -0.95 -13.08 -19.87
N ILE A 703 -1.98 -12.79 -20.66
CA ILE A 703 -2.56 -11.46 -20.84
C ILE A 703 -4.04 -11.51 -20.48
N THR A 704 -4.78 -12.41 -21.12
CA THR A 704 -6.23 -12.57 -20.94
C THR A 704 -6.49 -13.70 -19.94
N PHE A 705 -7.04 -13.36 -18.78
CA PHE A 705 -7.33 -14.31 -17.70
C PHE A 705 -8.84 -14.44 -17.45
N THR A 706 -9.28 -15.67 -17.23
CA THR A 706 -10.69 -16.02 -16.93
C THR A 706 -10.79 -16.66 -15.55
N ASP A 707 -11.84 -16.33 -14.80
CA ASP A 707 -12.09 -16.92 -13.48
C ASP A 707 -12.31 -18.44 -13.57
N ILE A 708 -11.64 -19.19 -12.69
CA ILE A 708 -11.89 -20.62 -12.50
C ILE A 708 -13.08 -20.74 -11.53
N VAL A 709 -14.18 -21.30 -12.02
CA VAL A 709 -15.44 -21.43 -11.26
C VAL A 709 -15.20 -22.22 -9.96
N GLY A 710 -15.59 -21.63 -8.83
CA GLY A 710 -15.50 -22.26 -7.50
C GLY A 710 -14.11 -22.25 -6.84
N ALA A 711 -13.08 -21.75 -7.53
CA ALA A 711 -11.71 -21.68 -6.99
C ALA A 711 -11.50 -20.41 -6.14
N THR A 712 -12.09 -20.38 -4.95
CA THR A 712 -12.10 -19.21 -4.05
C THR A 712 -11.28 -19.37 -2.76
N GLY A 713 -10.55 -20.48 -2.64
CA GLY A 713 -9.66 -20.76 -1.51
C GLY A 713 -8.28 -20.09 -1.64
N SER A 714 -7.55 -20.02 -0.53
CA SER A 714 -6.14 -19.60 -0.51
C SER A 714 -5.21 -20.57 -1.25
N SER A 715 -5.69 -21.77 -1.57
CA SER A 715 -5.03 -22.75 -2.42
C SER A 715 -5.98 -23.25 -3.52
N TYR A 716 -5.39 -23.70 -4.63
CA TYR A 716 -6.08 -24.33 -5.74
C TYR A 716 -5.34 -25.61 -6.14
N SER A 717 -6.05 -26.73 -6.10
CA SER A 717 -5.52 -28.05 -6.44
C SER A 717 -6.04 -28.53 -7.79
N ILE A 718 -5.12 -29.00 -8.62
CA ILE A 718 -5.40 -29.70 -9.88
C ILE A 718 -5.25 -31.19 -9.57
N PRO A 719 -6.34 -31.98 -9.54
CA PRO A 719 -6.30 -33.38 -9.12
C PRO A 719 -5.52 -34.29 -10.08
N SER A 720 -5.51 -33.95 -11.36
CA SER A 720 -4.77 -34.67 -12.40
C SER A 720 -4.23 -33.69 -13.45
N VAL A 721 -2.90 -33.59 -13.55
CA VAL A 721 -2.23 -32.71 -14.51
C VAL A 721 -2.26 -33.38 -15.90
N GLY A 722 -2.82 -32.68 -16.88
CA GLY A 722 -2.98 -33.15 -18.25
C GLY A 722 -2.95 -31.99 -19.25
N ALA A 723 -3.20 -32.29 -20.53
CA ALA A 723 -3.03 -31.34 -21.64
C ALA A 723 -3.87 -30.05 -21.52
N THR A 724 -4.99 -30.08 -20.79
CA THR A 724 -5.82 -28.89 -20.56
C THR A 724 -5.24 -27.92 -19.53
N ASN A 725 -4.33 -28.39 -18.67
CA ASN A 725 -3.73 -27.64 -17.56
C ASN A 725 -2.30 -27.17 -17.88
N VAL A 726 -1.55 -27.97 -18.64
CA VAL A 726 -0.14 -27.73 -18.96
C VAL A 726 -0.01 -26.63 -20.03
N GLY A 727 1.00 -25.77 -19.89
CA GLY A 727 1.23 -24.64 -20.80
C GLY A 727 0.25 -23.48 -20.57
N LYS A 728 -0.50 -23.50 -19.47
CA LYS A 728 -1.40 -22.43 -19.04
C LYS A 728 -0.77 -21.62 -17.92
N TYR A 729 -1.14 -20.34 -17.85
CA TYR A 729 -0.78 -19.45 -16.77
C TYR A 729 -1.91 -19.38 -15.75
N TYR A 730 -1.59 -19.55 -14.49
CA TYR A 730 -2.51 -19.44 -13.37
C TYR A 730 -2.17 -18.19 -12.56
N ARG A 731 -3.17 -17.45 -12.09
CA ARG A 731 -2.93 -16.35 -11.15
C ARG A 731 -4.03 -16.32 -10.11
N VAL A 732 -3.80 -15.59 -9.03
CA VAL A 732 -4.78 -15.39 -7.98
C VAL A 732 -5.04 -13.90 -7.77
N LEU A 733 -6.33 -13.56 -7.68
CA LEU A 733 -6.81 -12.28 -7.21
C LEU A 733 -7.05 -12.39 -5.71
N VAL A 734 -6.65 -11.37 -4.96
CA VAL A 734 -6.85 -11.28 -3.51
C VAL A 734 -7.46 -9.94 -3.15
N ALA A 735 -8.52 -9.94 -2.34
CA ALA A 735 -9.17 -8.73 -1.88
C ALA A 735 -9.82 -8.93 -0.52
N ALA A 736 -10.31 -7.84 0.09
CA ALA A 736 -11.27 -7.92 1.18
C ALA A 736 -12.62 -8.47 0.66
N SER A 737 -13.36 -9.17 1.53
CA SER A 737 -14.69 -9.69 1.22
C SER A 737 -15.60 -8.61 0.59
N GLY A 738 -16.28 -8.97 -0.50
CA GLY A 738 -17.13 -8.05 -1.27
C GLY A 738 -16.38 -7.15 -2.28
N SER A 739 -15.05 -7.12 -2.29
CA SER A 739 -14.25 -6.21 -3.13
C SER A 739 -13.54 -6.89 -4.31
N ILE A 740 -13.59 -8.22 -4.42
CA ILE A 740 -12.83 -9.00 -5.43
C ILE A 740 -13.16 -8.62 -6.88
N ALA A 741 -14.38 -8.15 -7.16
CA ALA A 741 -14.79 -7.70 -8.48
C ALA A 741 -14.21 -6.31 -8.85
N SER A 742 -13.77 -5.52 -7.88
CA SER A 742 -13.24 -4.17 -8.11
C SER A 742 -11.74 -4.22 -8.46
N PRO A 743 -11.33 -3.74 -9.65
CA PRO A 743 -9.92 -3.73 -10.04
C PRO A 743 -9.02 -2.88 -9.12
N ASN A 744 -9.57 -1.84 -8.51
CA ASN A 744 -8.83 -0.94 -7.65
C ASN A 744 -8.63 -1.49 -6.23
N CYS A 745 -9.42 -2.51 -5.85
CA CYS A 745 -9.49 -3.03 -4.48
C CYS A 745 -9.07 -4.49 -4.36
N ARG A 746 -8.40 -4.99 -5.40
CA ARG A 746 -7.83 -6.32 -5.43
C ARG A 746 -6.37 -6.24 -5.83
N TYR A 747 -5.60 -7.16 -5.28
CA TYR A 747 -4.21 -7.36 -5.61
C TYR A 747 -4.12 -8.63 -6.47
N THR A 748 -3.27 -8.57 -7.49
CA THR A 748 -3.19 -9.62 -8.52
C THR A 748 -1.78 -10.18 -8.54
N SER A 749 -1.65 -11.51 -8.48
CA SER A 749 -0.34 -12.14 -8.69
C SER A 749 0.07 -12.06 -10.17
N PRO A 750 1.37 -12.09 -10.47
CA PRO A 750 1.84 -12.46 -11.80
C PRO A 750 1.27 -13.81 -12.24
N GLY A 751 1.24 -14.05 -13.56
CA GLY A 751 0.88 -15.36 -14.11
C GLY A 751 1.95 -16.41 -13.81
N TYR A 752 1.51 -17.54 -13.29
CA TYR A 752 2.28 -18.69 -12.90
C TYR A 752 2.14 -19.79 -13.95
N LEU A 753 3.18 -20.02 -14.76
CA LEU A 753 3.15 -21.03 -15.83
C LEU A 753 3.26 -22.43 -15.23
N LEU A 754 2.28 -23.31 -15.54
CA LEU A 754 2.37 -24.73 -15.19
C LEU A 754 3.00 -25.52 -16.34
N THR A 755 4.18 -26.09 -16.10
CA THR A 755 4.84 -27.03 -17.02
C THR A 755 4.66 -28.49 -16.56
N ALA A 756 4.95 -29.45 -17.43
CA ALA A 756 4.81 -30.88 -17.16
C ALA A 756 6.16 -31.59 -16.96
N LYS A 757 6.17 -32.62 -16.10
CA LYS A 757 7.21 -33.66 -16.01
C LYS A 757 6.64 -35.01 -16.45
N ASN A 758 7.47 -35.83 -17.10
CA ASN A 758 7.10 -37.15 -17.56
C ASN A 758 7.44 -38.21 -16.50
N PRO A 759 6.53 -39.16 -16.19
CA PRO A 759 6.85 -40.32 -15.37
C PRO A 759 7.67 -41.37 -16.15
N SER A 760 8.43 -42.17 -15.41
CA SER A 760 9.23 -43.29 -15.95
C SER A 760 8.38 -44.57 -16.09
N THR A 761 8.70 -45.42 -17.08
CA THR A 761 8.15 -46.79 -17.20
C THR A 761 9.19 -47.84 -16.82
N ALA A 762 8.78 -48.93 -16.16
CA ALA A 762 9.70 -49.90 -15.57
C ALA A 762 10.54 -50.67 -16.62
N PRO A 763 11.78 -51.05 -16.31
CA PRO A 763 12.57 -51.98 -17.12
C PRO A 763 11.89 -53.35 -17.28
N THR A 764 12.25 -54.10 -18.32
CA THR A 764 11.66 -55.42 -18.65
C THR A 764 12.56 -56.61 -18.32
N SER A 765 13.88 -56.48 -18.48
CA SER A 765 14.85 -57.56 -18.19
C SER A 765 16.29 -57.02 -18.04
N ILE A 766 17.23 -57.90 -17.69
CA ILE A 766 18.68 -57.64 -17.64
C ILE A 766 19.39 -58.73 -18.46
N ALA A 767 20.30 -58.35 -19.34
CA ALA A 767 21.19 -59.24 -20.09
C ALA A 767 22.61 -59.27 -19.48
N LYS A 768 23.36 -60.33 -19.76
CA LYS A 768 24.75 -60.59 -19.33
C LYS A 768 25.63 -60.70 -20.58
N ASN A 769 26.88 -60.26 -20.53
CA ASN A 769 27.82 -60.38 -21.66
C ASN A 769 28.62 -61.69 -21.70
N ARG A 770 28.27 -62.68 -20.87
CA ARG A 770 28.88 -64.03 -20.88
C ARG A 770 28.03 -65.00 -20.07
N SER A 771 28.19 -66.29 -20.36
CA SER A 771 27.48 -67.38 -19.68
C SER A 771 28.38 -68.27 -18.83
N VAL A 772 29.67 -68.40 -19.18
CA VAL A 772 30.70 -69.01 -18.34
C VAL A 772 31.31 -67.91 -17.46
N ILE A 773 31.34 -68.13 -16.16
CA ILE A 773 31.72 -67.10 -15.17
C ILE A 773 32.56 -67.74 -14.07
N CYS A 774 33.78 -67.25 -13.92
CA CYS A 774 34.67 -67.55 -12.80
C CYS A 774 34.50 -66.51 -11.68
N PRO A 775 34.77 -66.89 -10.41
CA PRO A 775 34.78 -65.94 -9.32
C PRO A 775 35.74 -64.77 -9.60
N SER A 776 35.25 -63.54 -9.42
CA SER A 776 35.98 -62.28 -9.70
C SER A 776 36.01 -61.84 -11.17
N ASP A 777 35.41 -62.59 -12.09
CA ASP A 777 35.33 -62.17 -13.50
C ASP A 777 34.56 -60.85 -13.66
N PRO A 778 35.07 -59.91 -14.46
CA PRO A 778 34.31 -58.74 -14.84
C PRO A 778 33.17 -59.13 -15.79
N ILE A 779 31.93 -59.02 -15.30
CA ILE A 779 30.71 -59.20 -16.09
C ILE A 779 29.99 -57.86 -16.27
N ILE A 780 29.56 -57.58 -17.49
CA ILE A 780 28.75 -56.43 -17.84
C ILE A 780 27.28 -56.85 -17.81
N LEU A 781 26.46 -56.08 -17.10
CA LEU A 781 25.01 -56.23 -17.06
C LEU A 781 24.34 -55.08 -17.80
N LYS A 782 23.41 -55.39 -18.70
CA LYS A 782 22.71 -54.42 -19.54
C LYS A 782 21.21 -54.44 -19.26
N VAL A 783 20.62 -53.29 -18.98
CA VAL A 783 19.17 -53.18 -18.78
C VAL A 783 18.45 -53.15 -20.13
N ASN A 784 17.35 -53.91 -20.23
CA ASN A 784 16.47 -53.91 -21.39
C ASN A 784 15.11 -53.32 -21.01
N GLY A 785 14.57 -52.46 -21.88
CA GLY A 785 13.27 -51.81 -21.72
C GLY A 785 13.22 -50.67 -20.70
N GLY A 786 11.99 -50.19 -20.45
CA GLY A 786 11.73 -48.99 -19.64
C GLY A 786 12.00 -47.68 -20.37
N THR A 787 11.39 -46.60 -19.89
CA THR A 787 11.57 -45.24 -20.42
C THR A 787 11.86 -44.28 -19.27
N LEU A 788 12.89 -43.45 -19.44
CA LEU A 788 13.26 -42.45 -18.45
C LEU A 788 12.25 -41.29 -18.46
N GLY A 789 11.67 -41.03 -17.28
CA GLY A 789 10.94 -39.81 -16.99
C GLY A 789 11.87 -38.61 -16.81
N THR A 790 11.32 -37.46 -16.42
CA THR A 790 12.13 -36.25 -16.21
C THR A 790 13.12 -36.42 -15.06
N ASN A 791 14.39 -36.10 -15.30
CA ASN A 791 15.53 -36.29 -14.38
C ASN A 791 15.63 -37.72 -13.82
N ALA A 792 15.20 -38.71 -14.60
CA ALA A 792 15.23 -40.10 -14.18
C ALA A 792 16.53 -40.80 -14.60
N SER A 793 16.94 -41.81 -13.83
CA SER A 793 18.08 -42.69 -14.16
C SER A 793 17.78 -44.15 -13.81
N TYR A 794 18.41 -45.07 -14.53
CA TYR A 794 18.46 -46.47 -14.13
C TYR A 794 19.41 -46.60 -12.93
N VAL A 795 18.92 -47.18 -11.84
CA VAL A 795 19.65 -47.36 -10.59
C VAL A 795 19.75 -48.85 -10.28
N TRP A 796 20.97 -49.32 -10.06
CA TRP A 796 21.31 -50.72 -9.84
C TRP A 796 21.57 -51.00 -8.37
N TYR A 797 21.10 -52.17 -7.93
CA TYR A 797 21.18 -52.64 -6.56
C TYR A 797 21.63 -54.11 -6.51
N SER A 798 22.23 -54.54 -5.41
CA SER A 798 22.48 -55.96 -5.12
C SER A 798 21.70 -56.44 -3.89
N GLY A 799 21.47 -57.75 -3.83
CA GLY A 799 20.79 -58.44 -2.72
C GLY A 799 19.27 -58.29 -2.69
N SER A 800 18.74 -57.07 -2.86
CA SER A 800 17.30 -56.81 -3.00
C SER A 800 17.02 -55.53 -3.79
N CYS A 801 15.80 -55.40 -4.33
CA CYS A 801 15.35 -54.17 -4.98
C CYS A 801 15.39 -52.97 -4.04
N GLY A 802 16.24 -51.97 -4.33
CA GLY A 802 16.49 -50.82 -3.44
C GLY A 802 17.40 -51.13 -2.24
N GLY A 803 18.15 -52.24 -2.28
CA GLY A 803 19.12 -52.65 -1.28
C GLY A 803 20.45 -51.90 -1.40
N THR A 804 21.56 -52.64 -1.52
CA THR A 804 22.89 -52.04 -1.64
C THR A 804 23.06 -51.42 -3.02
N TYR A 805 23.30 -50.11 -3.08
CA TYR A 805 23.56 -49.39 -4.34
C TYR A 805 24.84 -49.91 -5.01
N VAL A 806 24.75 -50.22 -6.31
CA VAL A 806 25.86 -50.71 -7.13
C VAL A 806 26.31 -49.66 -8.13
N GLY A 807 25.37 -48.96 -8.78
CA GLY A 807 25.69 -47.98 -9.81
C GLY A 807 24.45 -47.41 -10.50
N THR A 808 24.69 -46.56 -11.50
CA THR A 808 23.65 -45.99 -12.37
C THR A 808 24.08 -46.05 -13.82
N GLY A 809 23.13 -46.25 -14.72
CA GLY A 809 23.38 -46.31 -16.16
C GLY A 809 22.61 -47.43 -16.83
N THR A 810 22.65 -47.46 -18.17
CA THR A 810 22.06 -48.55 -18.95
C THR A 810 22.87 -49.84 -18.82
N THR A 811 24.14 -49.73 -18.45
CA THR A 811 25.02 -50.87 -18.16
C THR A 811 25.75 -50.63 -16.83
N ILE A 812 26.15 -51.72 -16.18
CA ILE A 812 27.12 -51.73 -15.08
C ILE A 812 28.11 -52.89 -15.27
N THR A 813 29.34 -52.72 -14.79
CA THR A 813 30.33 -53.81 -14.70
C THR A 813 30.44 -54.23 -13.25
N VAL A 814 30.40 -55.54 -12.99
CA VAL A 814 30.49 -56.12 -11.64
C VAL A 814 31.44 -57.31 -11.66
N SER A 815 32.09 -57.58 -10.52
CA SER A 815 33.03 -58.71 -10.37
C SER A 815 32.70 -59.49 -9.08
N PRO A 816 31.59 -60.26 -9.06
CA PRO A 816 31.17 -60.97 -7.86
C PRO A 816 32.13 -62.13 -7.53
N THR A 817 32.43 -62.32 -6.24
CA THR A 817 33.23 -63.46 -5.74
C THR A 817 32.37 -64.58 -5.14
N VAL A 818 31.07 -64.33 -4.97
CA VAL A 818 30.03 -65.29 -4.56
C VAL A 818 28.78 -65.08 -5.41
N ALA A 819 27.95 -66.12 -5.56
CA ALA A 819 26.70 -66.02 -6.29
C ALA A 819 25.84 -64.84 -5.79
N THR A 820 25.52 -63.90 -6.69
CA THR A 820 24.91 -62.60 -6.34
C THR A 820 23.77 -62.25 -7.29
N THR A 821 22.65 -61.78 -6.74
CA THR A 821 21.51 -61.27 -7.53
C THR A 821 21.54 -59.75 -7.60
N TYR A 822 21.49 -59.21 -8.82
CA TYR A 822 21.43 -57.79 -9.12
C TYR A 822 20.02 -57.37 -9.54
N TYR A 823 19.65 -56.14 -9.21
CA TYR A 823 18.34 -55.55 -9.47
C TYR A 823 18.50 -54.18 -10.14
N VAL A 824 17.62 -53.82 -11.08
CA VAL A 824 17.58 -52.47 -11.65
C VAL A 824 16.15 -51.92 -11.65
N ARG A 825 16.01 -50.64 -11.29
CA ARG A 825 14.77 -49.86 -11.45
C ARG A 825 15.11 -48.45 -11.92
N ILE A 826 14.10 -47.69 -12.33
CA ILE A 826 14.25 -46.29 -12.69
C ILE A 826 13.77 -45.41 -11.54
N GLU A 827 14.57 -44.41 -11.19
CA GLU A 827 14.26 -43.40 -10.18
C GLU A 827 14.30 -42.02 -10.81
N GLY A 828 13.22 -41.24 -10.69
CA GLY A 828 13.14 -39.88 -11.20
C GLY A 828 12.13 -39.00 -10.45
N ASP A 829 11.96 -37.77 -10.91
CA ASP A 829 11.17 -36.73 -10.21
C ASP A 829 9.71 -37.12 -9.95
N CYS A 830 9.13 -37.97 -10.81
CA CYS A 830 7.70 -38.29 -10.78
C CYS A 830 7.36 -39.62 -10.14
N ASN A 831 8.26 -40.60 -10.20
CA ASN A 831 8.04 -41.94 -9.66
C ASN A 831 9.34 -42.73 -9.55
N VAL A 832 9.27 -43.79 -8.73
CA VAL A 832 10.24 -44.88 -8.67
C VAL A 832 9.54 -46.12 -9.24
N THR A 833 10.13 -46.78 -10.24
CA THR A 833 9.52 -47.95 -10.91
C THR A 833 9.77 -49.25 -10.12
N SER A 834 9.07 -50.33 -10.49
CA SER A 834 9.40 -51.68 -10.03
C SER A 834 10.77 -52.14 -10.55
N CYS A 835 11.41 -53.08 -9.84
CA CYS A 835 12.67 -53.68 -10.27
C CYS A 835 12.47 -54.89 -11.19
N VAL A 836 13.49 -55.16 -11.99
CA VAL A 836 13.79 -56.48 -12.57
C VAL A 836 15.13 -56.99 -12.02
N SER A 837 15.41 -58.29 -12.12
CA SER A 837 16.61 -58.90 -11.50
C SER A 837 17.26 -59.99 -12.33
N VAL A 838 18.57 -60.20 -12.13
CA VAL A 838 19.37 -61.31 -12.70
C VAL A 838 20.27 -61.91 -11.63
N ALA A 839 20.44 -63.23 -11.64
CA ALA A 839 21.35 -63.95 -10.74
C ALA A 839 22.65 -64.32 -11.46
N ILE A 840 23.78 -64.13 -10.78
CA ILE A 840 25.11 -64.56 -11.23
C ILE A 840 25.52 -65.80 -10.42
N THR A 841 25.89 -66.87 -11.12
CA THR A 841 26.36 -68.17 -10.60
C THR A 841 27.64 -68.54 -11.33
N PHE A 842 28.51 -69.34 -10.71
CA PHE A 842 29.81 -69.73 -11.27
C PHE A 842 29.80 -71.14 -11.85
N ASN A 843 30.53 -71.32 -12.94
CA ASN A 843 30.67 -72.56 -13.73
C ASN A 843 31.99 -72.51 -14.53
N CYS A 844 33.07 -72.13 -13.85
CA CYS A 844 34.38 -71.84 -14.43
C CYS A 844 35.03 -73.09 -15.04
N ASP A 845 35.68 -72.89 -16.18
CA ASP A 845 36.50 -73.85 -16.92
C ASP A 845 37.33 -73.01 -17.92
N ILE A 846 38.65 -72.89 -17.71
CA ILE A 846 39.55 -71.95 -18.43
C ILE A 846 40.53 -72.61 -19.40
N ASP A 847 40.54 -73.93 -19.50
CA ASP A 847 41.37 -74.79 -20.36
C ASP A 847 40.47 -75.99 -20.67
N ALA A 848 39.65 -75.87 -21.72
CA ALA A 848 38.47 -76.73 -21.86
C ALA A 848 38.73 -78.07 -22.55
N ASP A 849 39.88 -78.25 -23.20
CA ASP A 849 40.38 -79.52 -23.79
C ASP A 849 41.44 -80.21 -22.91
N ASP A 850 41.91 -79.55 -21.85
CA ASP A 850 42.88 -80.01 -20.85
C ASP A 850 44.30 -80.21 -21.41
N ASP A 851 44.69 -79.46 -22.44
CA ASP A 851 46.00 -79.55 -23.11
C ASP A 851 47.12 -78.79 -22.34
N GLY A 852 46.73 -77.94 -21.37
CA GLY A 852 47.64 -77.12 -20.56
C GLY A 852 47.90 -75.71 -21.10
N ILE A 853 47.14 -75.27 -22.11
CA ILE A 853 47.07 -73.94 -22.69
C ILE A 853 45.66 -73.36 -22.39
N PRO A 854 45.54 -72.17 -21.77
CA PRO A 854 44.21 -71.64 -21.45
C PRO A 854 43.42 -71.16 -22.69
N ASP A 855 42.08 -71.25 -22.68
CA ASP A 855 41.19 -70.93 -23.83
C ASP A 855 41.49 -69.55 -24.46
N VAL A 856 41.74 -68.57 -23.59
CA VAL A 856 41.99 -67.18 -23.98
C VAL A 856 43.35 -67.03 -24.66
N THR A 857 44.31 -67.86 -24.26
CA THR A 857 45.66 -67.89 -24.83
C THR A 857 45.60 -68.42 -26.26
N GLU A 858 44.89 -69.53 -26.49
CA GLU A 858 44.73 -70.16 -27.80
C GLU A 858 43.89 -69.30 -28.75
N SER A 859 42.95 -68.55 -28.20
CA SER A 859 42.12 -67.59 -28.93
C SER A 859 42.79 -66.21 -29.11
N ASN A 860 44.12 -66.15 -29.19
CA ASN A 860 44.89 -64.93 -29.44
C ASN A 860 44.59 -63.77 -28.46
N GLY A 861 44.32 -64.10 -27.20
CA GLY A 861 44.02 -63.14 -26.12
C GLY A 861 42.56 -62.64 -26.11
N VAL A 862 41.71 -63.16 -26.99
CA VAL A 862 40.27 -62.90 -27.00
C VAL A 862 39.58 -64.03 -26.23
N ASP A 863 38.61 -63.68 -25.38
CA ASP A 863 37.78 -64.69 -24.70
C ASP A 863 36.65 -65.13 -25.66
N PRO A 864 36.71 -66.36 -26.21
CA PRO A 864 35.72 -66.83 -27.19
C PRO A 864 34.34 -66.98 -26.56
N LYS A 865 34.26 -67.22 -25.24
CA LYS A 865 33.03 -67.50 -24.47
C LYS A 865 32.26 -66.21 -24.09
N LEU A 866 32.76 -65.02 -24.47
CA LEU A 866 32.07 -63.73 -24.35
C LEU A 866 30.87 -63.58 -25.29
N ASP A 867 29.93 -62.70 -24.95
CA ASP A 867 28.77 -62.27 -25.76
C ASP A 867 28.80 -60.74 -25.82
N ASP A 868 29.39 -60.20 -26.89
CA ASP A 868 29.67 -58.76 -27.02
C ASP A 868 28.43 -57.90 -27.28
N ASP A 869 27.40 -58.46 -27.92
CA ASP A 869 26.21 -57.73 -28.35
C ASP A 869 24.98 -57.90 -27.41
N PHE A 870 25.11 -58.86 -26.47
CA PHE A 870 24.16 -59.23 -25.42
C PHE A 870 22.90 -59.94 -25.94
N ASP A 871 22.99 -60.66 -27.05
CA ASP A 871 21.88 -61.44 -27.60
C ASP A 871 21.79 -62.88 -27.05
N GLY A 872 22.85 -63.32 -26.35
CA GLY A 872 22.97 -64.62 -25.71
C GLY A 872 23.80 -65.65 -26.49
N ILE A 873 24.42 -65.28 -27.61
CA ILE A 873 25.29 -66.14 -28.42
C ILE A 873 26.76 -65.80 -28.13
N PRO A 874 27.63 -66.79 -27.83
CA PRO A 874 29.05 -66.52 -27.62
C PRO A 874 29.81 -66.18 -28.93
N ASN A 875 30.85 -65.35 -28.83
CA ASN A 875 31.64 -64.79 -29.93
C ASN A 875 32.14 -65.84 -30.94
N TRP A 876 32.50 -67.04 -30.48
CA TRP A 876 33.00 -68.11 -31.33
C TRP A 876 31.94 -68.76 -32.26
N ARG A 877 30.63 -68.58 -31.97
CA ARG A 877 29.52 -68.97 -32.87
C ARG A 877 28.57 -67.82 -33.20
N ASP A 878 28.92 -66.59 -32.87
CA ASP A 878 28.08 -65.42 -33.09
C ASP A 878 28.34 -64.81 -34.47
N ALA A 879 27.33 -64.91 -35.35
CA ALA A 879 27.39 -64.33 -36.70
C ALA A 879 27.42 -62.79 -36.71
N ASP A 880 27.03 -62.14 -35.61
CA ASP A 880 27.12 -60.70 -35.42
C ASP A 880 28.47 -60.26 -34.81
N TYR A 881 29.34 -61.22 -34.43
CA TYR A 881 30.68 -60.94 -33.92
C TYR A 881 31.53 -60.19 -34.96
N PRO A 882 32.22 -59.09 -34.59
CA PRO A 882 33.02 -58.33 -35.53
C PRO A 882 34.13 -59.15 -36.19
N GLY A 883 34.02 -59.34 -37.51
CA GLY A 883 35.01 -60.12 -38.26
C GLY A 883 34.71 -61.62 -38.34
N PHE A 884 33.51 -62.05 -37.92
CA PHE A 884 33.03 -63.42 -38.11
C PHE A 884 33.29 -63.91 -39.54
N LEU A 885 34.01 -65.03 -39.64
CA LEU A 885 34.34 -65.71 -40.88
C LEU A 885 33.97 -67.18 -40.68
N ASP A 886 33.25 -67.77 -41.63
CA ASP A 886 32.84 -69.19 -41.61
C ASP A 886 32.98 -69.68 -43.05
N THR A 887 34.18 -70.13 -43.41
CA THR A 887 34.51 -70.45 -44.82
C THR A 887 34.01 -71.85 -45.19
N ASN A 888 33.95 -72.78 -44.23
CA ASN A 888 33.55 -74.17 -44.42
C ASN A 888 32.02 -74.40 -44.20
N GLY A 889 31.31 -73.46 -43.57
CA GLY A 889 29.87 -73.43 -43.39
C GLY A 889 29.36 -74.27 -42.21
N ASP A 890 30.18 -74.53 -41.20
CA ASP A 890 29.83 -75.36 -40.03
C ASP A 890 29.25 -74.56 -38.84
N GLY A 891 29.29 -73.22 -38.91
CA GLY A 891 28.80 -72.34 -37.86
C GLY A 891 29.76 -72.17 -36.68
N VAL A 892 31.04 -72.49 -36.85
CA VAL A 892 32.18 -72.01 -36.04
C VAL A 892 32.82 -70.83 -36.76
N ASN A 893 33.38 -69.90 -36.00
CA ASN A 893 34.11 -68.77 -36.55
C ASN A 893 35.57 -69.17 -36.81
N ASP A 894 36.01 -69.21 -38.07
CA ASP A 894 37.37 -69.52 -38.55
C ASP A 894 38.51 -68.73 -37.84
N ASN A 895 38.19 -67.65 -37.11
CA ASN A 895 39.20 -66.94 -36.29
C ASN A 895 39.54 -67.66 -34.98
N PHE A 896 38.79 -68.69 -34.61
CA PHE A 896 38.98 -69.54 -33.43
C PHE A 896 39.06 -71.02 -33.81
N ASP A 897 39.18 -71.34 -35.10
CA ASP A 897 39.14 -72.69 -35.66
C ASP A 897 40.13 -72.71 -36.83
N SER A 898 41.38 -73.05 -36.51
CA SER A 898 42.55 -72.95 -37.38
C SER A 898 42.52 -73.98 -38.51
N ASP A 899 42.03 -75.17 -38.22
CA ASP A 899 41.97 -76.29 -39.15
C ASP A 899 40.66 -76.44 -39.93
N LYS A 900 39.60 -75.80 -39.44
CA LYS A 900 38.26 -75.78 -40.02
C LYS A 900 37.61 -77.16 -39.99
N ASP A 901 37.85 -77.91 -38.93
CA ASP A 901 37.26 -79.22 -38.71
C ASP A 901 35.88 -79.15 -37.99
N GLY A 902 35.58 -77.98 -37.39
CA GLY A 902 34.36 -77.66 -36.65
C GLY A 902 34.48 -77.72 -35.13
N VAL A 903 35.69 -77.99 -34.61
CA VAL A 903 36.13 -77.89 -33.23
C VAL A 903 36.98 -76.61 -33.13
N PRO A 904 36.58 -75.60 -32.33
CA PRO A 904 37.42 -74.42 -32.16
C PRO A 904 38.66 -74.77 -31.33
N ASN A 905 39.79 -74.13 -31.62
CA ASN A 905 41.11 -74.37 -30.99
C ASN A 905 41.04 -74.61 -29.48
N PHE A 906 40.30 -73.79 -28.71
CA PHE A 906 40.16 -73.95 -27.24
C PHE A 906 39.38 -75.20 -26.75
N LEU A 907 38.94 -76.05 -27.68
CA LEU A 907 38.27 -77.32 -27.46
C LEU A 907 38.93 -78.44 -28.29
N ASP A 908 40.03 -78.13 -28.97
CA ASP A 908 40.67 -78.94 -30.00
C ASP A 908 42.05 -79.35 -29.50
N ARG A 909 42.35 -80.64 -29.51
CA ARG A 909 43.64 -81.15 -29.03
C ARG A 909 44.73 -81.21 -30.10
N ASP A 910 44.40 -80.90 -31.36
CA ASP A 910 45.31 -80.90 -32.51
C ASP A 910 44.85 -79.77 -33.47
N SER A 911 45.04 -78.52 -33.05
CA SER A 911 44.40 -77.32 -33.63
C SER A 911 44.77 -77.03 -35.08
N ASP A 912 45.86 -77.59 -35.61
CA ASP A 912 46.18 -77.56 -37.04
C ASP A 912 46.16 -78.92 -37.73
N ASN A 913 45.76 -79.97 -37.02
CA ASN A 913 45.44 -81.28 -37.56
C ASN A 913 46.61 -81.90 -38.33
N ASP A 914 47.83 -81.62 -37.90
CA ASP A 914 49.06 -82.18 -38.47
C ASP A 914 49.37 -83.58 -37.89
N GLY A 915 48.68 -83.97 -36.81
CA GLY A 915 48.81 -85.25 -36.13
C GLY A 915 49.76 -85.23 -34.92
N ILE A 916 50.23 -84.06 -34.50
CA ILE A 916 50.93 -83.78 -33.27
C ILE A 916 49.98 -82.99 -32.35
N PRO A 917 49.69 -83.46 -31.13
CA PRO A 917 48.71 -82.76 -30.30
C PRO A 917 49.30 -81.50 -29.66
N ASP A 918 48.47 -80.48 -29.46
CA ASP A 918 48.81 -79.13 -28.99
C ASP A 918 49.65 -79.15 -27.70
N VAL A 919 49.32 -80.06 -26.77
CA VAL A 919 50.08 -80.29 -25.53
C VAL A 919 51.55 -80.65 -25.80
N VAL A 920 51.84 -81.45 -26.83
CA VAL A 920 53.21 -81.86 -27.21
C VAL A 920 53.96 -80.69 -27.83
N GLU A 921 53.28 -79.89 -28.65
CA GLU A 921 53.82 -78.74 -29.38
C GLU A 921 54.14 -77.57 -28.44
N ALA A 922 53.32 -77.39 -27.41
CA ALA A 922 53.59 -76.49 -26.30
C ALA A 922 54.74 -76.98 -25.37
N GLY A 923 55.25 -78.19 -25.62
CA GLY A 923 56.33 -78.84 -24.86
C GLY A 923 55.85 -79.46 -23.54
N GLY A 924 54.56 -79.76 -23.44
CA GLY A 924 53.90 -80.48 -22.37
C GLY A 924 54.20 -81.98 -22.37
N ALA A 925 53.93 -82.62 -21.24
CA ALA A 925 54.07 -84.05 -21.10
C ALA A 925 52.76 -84.76 -21.49
N ASP A 926 52.88 -85.75 -22.38
CA ASP A 926 51.80 -86.60 -22.89
C ASP A 926 52.39 -87.98 -23.23
N SER A 927 52.52 -88.84 -22.22
CA SER A 927 53.17 -90.15 -22.34
C SER A 927 52.23 -91.22 -22.92
N ASN A 928 50.93 -91.05 -22.67
CA ASN A 928 49.81 -91.86 -23.13
C ASN A 928 49.41 -91.53 -24.57
N GLY A 929 49.64 -90.29 -25.01
CA GLY A 929 49.31 -89.82 -26.33
C GLY A 929 47.85 -89.46 -26.51
N ASP A 930 47.14 -89.06 -25.45
CA ASP A 930 45.71 -88.72 -25.50
C ASP A 930 45.45 -87.21 -25.67
N GLY A 931 46.49 -86.43 -25.98
CA GLY A 931 46.38 -84.98 -26.18
C GLY A 931 46.10 -84.19 -24.89
N ILE A 932 46.06 -84.85 -23.73
CA ILE A 932 45.84 -84.23 -22.41
C ILE A 932 47.16 -84.12 -21.67
N ILE A 933 47.35 -83.04 -20.91
CA ILE A 933 48.53 -82.91 -20.06
C ILE A 933 48.61 -83.99 -18.96
N ASP A 934 49.71 -84.72 -18.94
CA ASP A 934 49.98 -85.80 -17.99
C ASP A 934 49.94 -85.33 -16.52
N ASN A 935 49.48 -86.21 -15.63
CA ASN A 935 49.32 -85.96 -14.18
C ASN A 935 48.37 -84.79 -13.86
N TYR A 936 47.31 -84.63 -14.65
CA TYR A 936 46.28 -83.62 -14.44
C TYR A 936 45.69 -83.67 -13.02
N THR A 937 45.75 -82.55 -12.32
CA THR A 937 45.07 -82.30 -11.04
C THR A 937 44.58 -80.86 -11.02
N ASP A 938 43.34 -80.62 -10.59
CA ASP A 938 42.77 -79.27 -10.44
C ASP A 938 42.20 -79.12 -9.01
N ILE A 939 42.87 -78.32 -8.17
CA ILE A 939 42.49 -78.13 -6.77
C ILE A 939 41.34 -77.14 -6.59
N ASP A 940 41.26 -76.11 -7.41
CA ASP A 940 40.34 -75.00 -7.21
C ASP A 940 39.08 -75.05 -8.09
N GLY A 941 39.04 -75.99 -9.03
CA GLY A 941 37.90 -76.28 -9.87
C GLY A 941 37.70 -75.23 -10.96
N ASP A 942 38.78 -74.58 -11.42
CA ASP A 942 38.74 -73.63 -12.53
C ASP A 942 38.98 -74.26 -13.90
N GLY A 943 39.21 -75.57 -13.96
CA GLY A 943 39.45 -76.32 -15.19
C GLY A 943 40.90 -76.30 -15.64
N PHE A 944 41.84 -75.76 -14.86
CA PHE A 944 43.25 -75.70 -15.25
C PHE A 944 44.15 -76.63 -14.44
N SER A 945 45.08 -77.30 -15.11
CA SER A 945 45.98 -78.25 -14.46
C SER A 945 46.97 -77.57 -13.50
N ASP A 946 46.98 -77.99 -12.23
CA ASP A 946 47.89 -77.54 -11.15
C ASP A 946 49.38 -77.57 -11.54
N ASN A 947 49.75 -78.41 -12.53
CA ASN A 947 51.12 -78.55 -13.02
C ASN A 947 51.61 -77.29 -13.76
N VAL A 948 50.68 -76.55 -14.36
CA VAL A 948 50.93 -75.35 -15.16
C VAL A 948 50.18 -74.12 -14.65
N ASP A 949 49.26 -74.31 -13.71
CA ASP A 949 48.53 -73.25 -13.03
C ASP A 949 49.39 -72.47 -12.02
N ALA A 950 49.51 -71.15 -12.26
CA ALA A 950 50.17 -70.24 -11.35
C ALA A 950 49.33 -69.86 -10.12
N ASN A 951 48.01 -70.12 -10.11
CA ASN A 951 47.08 -69.76 -9.05
C ASN A 951 46.05 -70.85 -8.69
N LEU A 952 46.48 -71.76 -7.80
CA LEU A 952 45.68 -72.85 -7.20
C LEU A 952 44.54 -72.41 -6.24
N SER A 953 43.93 -71.25 -6.47
CA SER A 953 42.76 -70.77 -5.73
C SER A 953 41.67 -70.12 -6.60
N GLY A 954 41.81 -70.20 -7.92
CA GLY A 954 40.83 -69.91 -8.96
C GLY A 954 41.43 -69.21 -10.19
N ALA A 955 40.70 -69.19 -11.30
CA ALA A 955 41.10 -68.68 -12.63
C ALA A 955 41.89 -67.35 -12.71
N ALA A 956 41.67 -66.43 -11.77
CA ALA A 956 42.25 -65.10 -11.86
C ALA A 956 43.75 -65.12 -11.53
N GLY A 957 44.59 -65.16 -12.56
CA GLY A 957 46.04 -65.12 -12.43
C GLY A 957 46.72 -66.48 -12.61
N SER A 958 46.01 -67.45 -13.19
CA SER A 958 46.51 -68.79 -13.52
C SER A 958 47.67 -68.78 -14.54
N GLY A 959 47.84 -67.67 -15.28
CA GLY A 959 48.96 -67.48 -16.21
C GLY A 959 48.70 -68.13 -17.57
N PRO A 960 49.72 -68.19 -18.45
CA PRO A 960 49.57 -68.72 -19.81
C PRO A 960 49.81 -70.24 -19.92
N GLY A 961 49.99 -70.96 -18.80
CA GLY A 961 50.26 -72.40 -18.83
C GLY A 961 51.59 -72.81 -19.44
N LEU A 962 51.54 -73.81 -20.32
CA LEU A 962 52.67 -74.21 -21.16
C LEU A 962 53.13 -73.08 -22.09
N GLY A 963 52.27 -72.10 -22.36
CA GLY A 963 52.51 -70.97 -23.25
C GLY A 963 52.41 -71.37 -24.71
N LEU A 964 52.76 -70.43 -25.59
CA LEU A 964 52.72 -70.61 -27.04
C LEU A 964 54.15 -70.53 -27.58
N PRO A 965 54.89 -71.66 -27.66
CA PRO A 965 56.14 -71.71 -28.40
C PRO A 965 55.92 -71.27 -29.85
N ASP A 966 56.90 -70.56 -30.38
CA ASP A 966 57.00 -70.06 -31.75
C ASP A 966 58.48 -70.23 -32.09
N LEU A 967 58.81 -71.39 -32.66
CA LEU A 967 60.19 -71.87 -32.77
C LEU A 967 60.96 -71.10 -33.84
N ASP A 968 60.32 -70.73 -34.94
CA ASP A 968 60.92 -70.01 -36.07
C ASP A 968 60.82 -68.47 -35.95
N GLY A 969 59.92 -67.97 -35.10
CA GLY A 969 59.70 -66.55 -34.81
C GLY A 969 58.86 -65.81 -35.85
N ASP A 970 58.04 -66.50 -36.64
CA ASP A 970 57.19 -65.87 -37.66
C ASP A 970 55.87 -65.30 -37.11
N GLY A 971 55.55 -65.66 -35.87
CA GLY A 971 54.39 -65.20 -35.12
C GLY A 971 53.18 -66.14 -35.18
N VAL A 972 53.29 -67.30 -35.83
CA VAL A 972 52.36 -68.43 -35.72
C VAL A 972 52.93 -69.39 -34.66
N PRO A 973 52.21 -69.64 -33.57
CA PRO A 973 52.63 -70.63 -32.58
C PRO A 973 52.63 -72.05 -33.14
N ASN A 974 53.54 -72.89 -32.66
CA ASN A 974 53.74 -74.26 -33.13
C ASN A 974 52.44 -75.08 -33.21
N TYR A 975 51.58 -75.03 -32.18
CA TYR A 975 50.30 -75.78 -32.15
C TYR A 975 49.29 -75.42 -33.26
N ILE A 976 49.55 -74.37 -34.04
CA ILE A 976 48.77 -74.01 -35.22
C ILE A 976 49.63 -73.74 -36.46
N ASP A 977 50.92 -74.08 -36.40
CA ASP A 977 51.88 -73.89 -37.48
C ASP A 977 52.22 -75.24 -38.13
N LEU A 978 51.91 -75.38 -39.42
CA LEU A 978 52.09 -76.64 -40.15
C LEU A 978 53.56 -76.96 -40.51
N ASP A 979 54.50 -76.06 -40.17
CA ASP A 979 55.94 -76.15 -40.42
C ASP A 979 56.68 -75.33 -39.34
N SER A 980 56.71 -75.86 -38.12
CA SER A 980 57.10 -75.18 -36.89
C SER A 980 58.52 -74.60 -36.89
N ASP A 981 59.46 -75.21 -37.62
CA ASP A 981 60.82 -74.67 -37.74
C ASP A 981 61.07 -73.92 -39.06
N ASN A 982 60.06 -73.91 -39.94
CA ASN A 982 59.95 -73.18 -41.20
C ASN A 982 61.14 -73.47 -42.10
N ASP A 983 61.54 -74.74 -42.15
CA ASP A 983 62.57 -75.23 -43.05
C ASP A 983 62.01 -75.51 -44.44
N GLY A 984 60.69 -75.69 -44.56
CA GLY A 984 59.96 -75.97 -45.78
C GLY A 984 59.50 -77.43 -45.94
N VAL A 985 59.73 -78.28 -44.95
CA VAL A 985 59.16 -79.63 -44.80
C VAL A 985 58.07 -79.56 -43.71
N PRO A 986 56.81 -79.94 -44.01
CA PRO A 986 55.74 -79.86 -43.00
C PRO A 986 55.95 -80.83 -41.83
N ASP A 987 55.53 -80.40 -40.63
CA ASP A 987 55.70 -81.13 -39.37
C ASP A 987 55.15 -82.57 -39.46
N VAL A 988 53.94 -82.73 -40.02
CA VAL A 988 53.32 -84.03 -40.32
C VAL A 988 54.25 -84.98 -41.10
N VAL A 989 55.06 -84.47 -42.04
CA VAL A 989 55.95 -85.29 -42.87
C VAL A 989 57.18 -85.73 -42.07
N GLU A 990 57.71 -84.85 -41.22
CA GLU A 990 58.90 -85.09 -40.40
C GLU A 990 58.64 -86.09 -39.26
N VAL A 991 57.39 -86.14 -38.77
CA VAL A 991 56.90 -87.22 -37.90
C VAL A 991 56.47 -88.49 -38.65
N TYR A 992 56.62 -88.52 -39.98
CA TYR A 992 56.25 -89.61 -40.88
C TYR A 992 54.74 -89.91 -40.95
N GLY A 993 53.91 -88.88 -40.78
CA GLY A 993 52.50 -88.87 -41.09
C GLY A 993 52.23 -89.01 -42.60
N THR A 994 50.95 -89.20 -42.95
CA THR A 994 50.54 -89.30 -44.35
C THR A 994 49.94 -87.97 -44.79
N ASP A 995 50.67 -87.25 -45.63
CA ASP A 995 50.20 -86.06 -46.34
C ASP A 995 50.32 -86.32 -47.86
N ALA A 996 49.30 -86.90 -48.47
CA ALA A 996 49.28 -87.24 -49.90
C ALA A 996 48.69 -86.13 -50.78
N ASN A 997 48.00 -85.15 -50.17
CA ASN A 997 47.39 -84.02 -50.87
C ASN A 997 48.28 -82.76 -50.81
N ASN A 998 49.34 -82.78 -50.01
CA ASN A 998 50.32 -81.72 -49.76
C ASN A 998 49.69 -80.46 -49.17
N ASP A 999 48.82 -80.61 -48.17
CA ASP A 999 48.28 -79.51 -47.37
C ASP A 999 48.88 -79.41 -45.96
N GLY A 1000 49.80 -80.33 -45.62
CA GLY A 1000 50.56 -80.42 -44.38
C GLY A 1000 49.74 -80.87 -43.19
N ARG A 1001 48.55 -81.41 -43.45
CA ARG A 1001 47.67 -81.96 -42.44
C ARG A 1001 47.64 -83.47 -42.60
N LEU A 1002 47.26 -84.15 -41.53
CA LEU A 1002 47.16 -85.59 -41.54
C LEU A 1002 45.98 -86.06 -42.41
N ASP A 1003 46.25 -86.83 -43.45
CA ASP A 1003 45.21 -87.37 -44.32
C ASP A 1003 44.35 -88.44 -43.60
N TYR A 1004 43.03 -88.28 -43.70
CA TYR A 1004 42.03 -89.26 -43.25
C TYR A 1004 41.00 -89.58 -44.35
N SER A 1005 40.20 -90.64 -44.13
CA SER A 1005 39.19 -91.06 -45.11
C SER A 1005 37.77 -90.68 -44.69
N GLY A 1006 37.07 -89.86 -45.46
CA GLY A 1006 35.68 -89.49 -45.19
C GLY A 1006 35.55 -88.06 -44.69
N THR A 1007 34.81 -87.84 -43.61
CA THR A 1007 34.69 -86.53 -42.93
C THR A 1007 35.47 -86.54 -41.64
N PHE A 1008 35.90 -85.39 -41.15
CA PHE A 1008 36.63 -85.25 -39.89
C PHE A 1008 35.89 -85.95 -38.73
N ALA A 1009 34.64 -85.54 -38.47
CA ALA A 1009 33.75 -86.14 -37.47
C ALA A 1009 33.41 -87.65 -37.64
N SER A 1010 33.90 -88.32 -38.69
CA SER A 1010 33.80 -89.79 -38.81
C SER A 1010 35.10 -90.52 -38.48
N ASN A 1011 36.19 -89.77 -38.33
CA ASN A 1011 37.53 -90.20 -37.98
C ASN A 1011 38.02 -89.60 -36.65
N ASP A 1012 37.17 -88.86 -35.96
CA ASP A 1012 37.27 -88.44 -34.56
C ASP A 1012 35.98 -88.95 -33.85
N SER A 1013 36.11 -89.86 -32.88
CA SER A 1013 34.94 -90.58 -32.32
C SER A 1013 34.30 -89.88 -31.14
N ASP A 1014 35.07 -89.18 -30.34
CA ASP A 1014 34.71 -88.49 -29.11
C ASP A 1014 34.60 -86.98 -29.27
N GLY A 1015 35.09 -86.44 -30.37
CA GLY A 1015 34.83 -85.06 -30.80
C GLY A 1015 35.76 -84.06 -30.14
N ASP A 1016 36.99 -84.45 -29.83
CA ASP A 1016 38.00 -83.63 -29.16
C ASP A 1016 39.00 -83.00 -30.14
N GLY A 1017 38.78 -83.14 -31.45
CA GLY A 1017 39.66 -82.59 -32.47
C GLY A 1017 40.89 -83.46 -32.77
N PHE A 1018 41.11 -84.58 -32.06
CA PHE A 1018 42.24 -85.46 -32.32
C PHE A 1018 41.83 -86.71 -33.13
N LEU A 1019 42.49 -86.93 -34.27
CA LEU A 1019 42.12 -88.03 -35.16
C LEU A 1019 42.36 -89.41 -34.53
N ASN A 1020 41.35 -90.30 -34.56
CA ASN A 1020 41.39 -91.68 -34.02
C ASN A 1020 42.66 -92.50 -34.40
N SER A 1021 43.28 -92.21 -35.55
CA SER A 1021 44.47 -92.91 -36.02
C SER A 1021 45.70 -92.60 -35.17
N VAL A 1022 45.76 -91.40 -34.63
CA VAL A 1022 46.88 -90.84 -33.88
C VAL A 1022 46.52 -90.53 -32.43
N ASP A 1023 45.24 -90.48 -32.09
CA ASP A 1023 44.79 -90.36 -30.72
C ASP A 1023 44.99 -91.65 -29.92
N GLY A 1024 45.62 -91.54 -28.76
CA GLY A 1024 45.85 -92.57 -27.77
C GLY A 1024 44.59 -93.04 -27.03
N ASP A 1025 43.59 -92.18 -26.81
CA ASP A 1025 42.28 -92.45 -26.17
C ASP A 1025 41.11 -92.12 -27.12
N ALA A 1026 41.16 -92.68 -28.33
CA ALA A 1026 40.22 -92.51 -29.46
C ALA A 1026 38.70 -92.69 -29.19
N ASN A 1027 38.27 -92.86 -27.95
CA ASN A 1027 36.86 -92.90 -27.57
C ASN A 1027 36.51 -92.04 -26.35
N GLY A 1028 37.50 -91.35 -25.77
CA GLY A 1028 37.36 -90.43 -24.65
C GLY A 1028 36.83 -91.08 -23.36
N ASP A 1029 37.10 -92.36 -23.12
CA ASP A 1029 36.69 -93.04 -21.89
C ASP A 1029 37.74 -93.04 -20.77
N GLY A 1030 38.88 -92.37 -21.02
CA GLY A 1030 40.03 -92.27 -20.13
C GLY A 1030 40.87 -93.54 -20.12
N ILE A 1031 40.74 -94.43 -21.12
CA ILE A 1031 41.45 -95.71 -21.20
C ILE A 1031 42.14 -95.85 -22.56
N VAL A 1032 43.38 -95.36 -22.61
CA VAL A 1032 44.31 -95.50 -23.74
C VAL A 1032 44.25 -96.87 -24.45
N GLU A 1033 43.66 -96.90 -25.65
CA GLU A 1033 43.56 -98.06 -26.53
C GLU A 1033 44.57 -98.03 -27.68
N ASN A 1034 45.13 -96.86 -27.99
CA ASN A 1034 45.97 -96.64 -29.18
C ASN A 1034 47.31 -95.97 -28.82
N ILE A 1035 47.94 -96.39 -27.71
CA ILE A 1035 49.21 -95.83 -27.20
C ILE A 1035 50.40 -95.79 -28.18
N ASN A 1036 50.31 -96.44 -29.36
CA ASN A 1036 51.37 -96.38 -30.39
C ASN A 1036 50.92 -95.68 -31.68
N GLY A 1037 49.69 -95.16 -31.73
CA GLY A 1037 49.15 -94.37 -32.82
C GLY A 1037 49.76 -92.97 -32.95
N PRO A 1038 49.96 -92.22 -31.85
CA PRO A 1038 50.46 -90.84 -31.90
C PRO A 1038 51.79 -90.73 -32.66
N LEU A 1039 51.88 -89.73 -33.53
CA LEU A 1039 53.04 -89.57 -34.43
C LEU A 1039 54.26 -89.07 -33.65
N LEU A 1040 54.04 -88.13 -32.74
CA LEU A 1040 55.00 -87.64 -31.75
C LEU A 1040 54.41 -87.74 -30.35
N LYS A 1041 55.26 -88.06 -29.36
CA LYS A 1041 54.90 -88.07 -27.93
C LYS A 1041 56.03 -87.52 -27.11
N THR A 1042 55.72 -87.19 -25.87
CA THR A 1042 56.70 -86.76 -24.88
C THR A 1042 56.85 -87.77 -23.75
N GLY A 1043 57.95 -87.64 -23.01
CA GLY A 1043 58.23 -88.43 -21.83
C GLY A 1043 57.59 -87.84 -20.56
N SER A 1044 57.78 -88.53 -19.44
CA SER A 1044 57.18 -88.17 -18.14
C SER A 1044 57.25 -86.68 -17.77
N ALA A 1045 56.17 -86.18 -17.17
CA ALA A 1045 56.06 -84.80 -16.72
C ALA A 1045 57.10 -84.39 -15.66
N LEU A 1046 57.66 -83.19 -15.84
CA LEU A 1046 58.32 -82.43 -14.79
C LEU A 1046 57.27 -81.74 -13.89
N ALA A 1047 57.71 -81.20 -12.75
CA ALA A 1047 56.82 -80.52 -11.80
C ALA A 1047 56.16 -79.23 -12.34
N ASN A 1048 56.53 -78.79 -13.54
CA ASN A 1048 56.01 -77.61 -14.23
C ASN A 1048 55.22 -78.00 -15.51
N GLY A 1049 54.69 -79.23 -15.57
CA GLY A 1049 53.93 -79.76 -16.71
C GLY A 1049 54.74 -80.12 -17.95
N ARG A 1050 55.96 -79.56 -18.10
CA ARG A 1050 56.79 -79.78 -19.29
C ARG A 1050 57.33 -81.21 -19.39
N ALA A 1051 57.49 -81.65 -20.63
CA ALA A 1051 58.18 -82.89 -20.97
C ALA A 1051 59.62 -82.92 -20.46
N SER A 1052 60.09 -84.11 -20.07
CA SER A 1052 61.49 -84.31 -19.67
C SER A 1052 62.41 -84.80 -20.80
N TRP A 1053 61.85 -85.35 -21.89
CA TRP A 1053 62.54 -85.86 -23.08
C TRP A 1053 61.50 -86.32 -24.13
N TYR A 1054 61.93 -86.65 -25.35
CA TYR A 1054 61.10 -87.19 -26.44
C TYR A 1054 61.43 -88.67 -26.70
N PRO A 1055 60.49 -89.62 -26.49
CA PRO A 1055 60.72 -91.06 -26.64
C PRO A 1055 60.81 -91.60 -28.07
N ASN A 1056 60.26 -90.89 -29.04
CA ASN A 1056 60.22 -91.24 -30.47
C ASN A 1056 60.45 -89.99 -31.32
N LYS A 1057 60.82 -90.20 -32.59
CA LYS A 1057 61.00 -89.14 -33.60
C LYS A 1057 61.99 -88.06 -33.14
N ASN A 1058 63.12 -88.52 -32.64
CA ASN A 1058 64.30 -87.72 -32.30
C ASN A 1058 65.50 -88.60 -32.67
N MET A 1059 65.95 -88.51 -33.93
CA MET A 1059 66.82 -89.54 -34.51
C MET A 1059 68.27 -89.45 -34.02
N ASP A 1060 68.78 -88.25 -33.73
CA ASP A 1060 70.14 -88.01 -33.24
C ASP A 1060 70.25 -87.99 -31.69
N ALA A 1061 69.11 -87.96 -30.99
CA ALA A 1061 68.96 -87.91 -29.54
C ALA A 1061 69.46 -86.61 -28.86
N ASP A 1062 69.37 -85.46 -29.53
CA ASP A 1062 69.81 -84.16 -29.00
C ASP A 1062 68.79 -83.44 -28.10
N SER A 1063 67.59 -84.03 -27.94
CA SER A 1063 66.41 -83.51 -27.22
C SER A 1063 65.50 -82.55 -27.98
N LYS A 1064 65.72 -82.35 -29.28
CA LYS A 1064 64.73 -81.80 -30.21
C LYS A 1064 64.12 -82.93 -31.04
N PRO A 1065 62.78 -83.04 -31.13
CA PRO A 1065 62.17 -83.99 -32.06
C PRO A 1065 62.35 -83.50 -33.50
N ASN A 1066 62.18 -84.42 -34.45
CA ASN A 1066 62.41 -84.17 -35.88
C ASN A 1066 61.76 -82.87 -36.39
N PRO A 1067 60.47 -82.55 -36.11
CA PRO A 1067 59.82 -81.33 -36.64
C PRO A 1067 60.43 -80.01 -36.14
N TYR A 1068 61.27 -80.09 -35.11
CA TYR A 1068 61.86 -78.94 -34.44
C TYR A 1068 63.39 -78.92 -34.61
N ASP A 1069 63.92 -79.70 -35.57
CA ASP A 1069 65.36 -79.87 -35.79
C ASP A 1069 65.77 -80.03 -37.26
N LEU A 1070 66.33 -78.95 -37.83
CA LEU A 1070 66.90 -78.84 -39.18
C LEU A 1070 67.91 -79.91 -39.66
N ASP A 1071 68.39 -80.82 -38.80
CA ASP A 1071 69.33 -81.92 -39.12
C ASP A 1071 68.98 -83.15 -38.27
N SER A 1072 67.77 -83.68 -38.49
CA SER A 1072 67.11 -84.67 -37.65
C SER A 1072 67.96 -85.90 -37.31
N ASP A 1073 68.82 -86.37 -38.23
CA ASP A 1073 69.68 -87.54 -38.02
C ASP A 1073 71.13 -87.21 -37.55
N GLY A 1074 71.47 -85.92 -37.51
CA GLY A 1074 72.72 -85.37 -37.02
C GLY A 1074 73.94 -85.78 -37.85
N ASP A 1075 73.75 -86.18 -39.11
CA ASP A 1075 74.84 -86.56 -40.01
C ASP A 1075 75.60 -85.35 -40.61
N GLY A 1076 75.04 -84.15 -40.43
CA GLY A 1076 75.58 -82.88 -40.90
C GLY A 1076 75.02 -82.42 -42.26
N ILE A 1077 74.01 -83.10 -42.80
CA ILE A 1077 73.22 -82.70 -43.96
C ILE A 1077 71.81 -82.34 -43.47
N VAL A 1078 71.38 -81.10 -43.72
CA VAL A 1078 70.07 -80.62 -43.28
C VAL A 1078 68.90 -81.34 -43.99
N ASP A 1079 67.77 -81.48 -43.29
CA ASP A 1079 66.58 -82.24 -43.74
C ASP A 1079 66.08 -81.76 -45.12
N VAL A 1080 66.06 -80.46 -45.35
CA VAL A 1080 65.76 -79.83 -46.65
C VAL A 1080 66.59 -80.40 -47.82
N GLN A 1081 67.89 -80.61 -47.60
CA GLN A 1081 68.77 -81.18 -48.64
C GLN A 1081 68.56 -82.68 -48.82
N GLU A 1082 68.24 -83.40 -47.75
CA GLU A 1082 67.91 -84.83 -47.78
C GLU A 1082 66.58 -85.09 -48.51
N ALA A 1083 65.59 -84.22 -48.30
CA ALA A 1083 64.33 -84.19 -49.01
C ALA A 1083 64.48 -83.79 -50.50
N GLY A 1084 65.65 -83.31 -50.90
CA GLY A 1084 66.00 -83.00 -52.29
C GLY A 1084 65.58 -81.61 -52.75
N PHE A 1085 65.29 -80.72 -51.81
CA PHE A 1085 65.03 -79.30 -52.07
C PHE A 1085 66.34 -78.50 -52.19
N ASN A 1086 66.21 -77.23 -52.62
CA ASN A 1086 67.37 -76.37 -52.89
C ASN A 1086 67.59 -75.38 -51.74
N ASP A 1087 68.75 -75.47 -51.10
CA ASP A 1087 69.26 -74.60 -50.04
C ASP A 1087 70.63 -74.08 -50.49
N ALA A 1088 70.67 -72.93 -51.18
CA ALA A 1088 71.88 -72.40 -51.79
C ALA A 1088 72.74 -71.58 -50.82
N ASN A 1089 72.15 -71.09 -49.73
CA ASN A 1089 72.81 -70.31 -48.68
C ASN A 1089 73.25 -71.15 -47.48
N PHE A 1090 72.89 -72.44 -47.42
CA PHE A 1090 73.24 -73.40 -46.37
C PHE A 1090 72.75 -72.96 -44.99
N ASP A 1091 71.55 -72.38 -44.91
CA ASP A 1091 70.93 -71.99 -43.65
C ASP A 1091 69.94 -73.04 -43.10
N GLY A 1092 69.82 -74.18 -43.79
CA GLY A 1092 68.95 -75.27 -43.37
C GLY A 1092 67.51 -75.13 -43.85
N LYS A 1093 67.20 -74.12 -44.67
CA LYS A 1093 65.84 -73.81 -45.10
C LYS A 1093 65.71 -73.82 -46.63
N ILE A 1094 64.51 -74.09 -47.17
CA ILE A 1094 64.23 -74.01 -48.61
C ILE A 1094 64.43 -72.57 -49.16
N ASP A 1095 65.24 -72.41 -50.21
CA ASP A 1095 65.37 -71.11 -50.88
C ASP A 1095 64.02 -70.64 -51.48
N GLY A 1096 63.40 -69.59 -50.93
CA GLY A 1096 62.13 -69.12 -51.45
C GLY A 1096 61.53 -67.90 -50.77
N SER A 1097 60.30 -67.55 -51.16
CA SER A 1097 59.43 -66.71 -50.34
C SER A 1097 58.46 -67.64 -49.63
N TYR A 1098 58.37 -67.51 -48.32
CA TYR A 1098 57.47 -68.30 -47.50
C TYR A 1098 56.07 -67.67 -47.45
N ASN A 1099 55.03 -68.50 -47.33
CA ASN A 1099 53.68 -68.03 -47.01
C ASN A 1099 53.54 -67.82 -45.50
N VAL A 1100 52.31 -67.75 -45.00
CA VAL A 1100 52.00 -67.47 -43.59
C VAL A 1100 51.92 -68.71 -42.71
N ASN A 1101 52.21 -69.90 -43.25
CA ASN A 1101 52.19 -71.18 -42.53
C ASN A 1101 53.59 -71.84 -42.57
N GLY A 1102 54.64 -71.06 -42.85
CA GLY A 1102 55.99 -71.60 -43.08
C GLY A 1102 56.26 -72.25 -44.45
N TRP A 1103 55.35 -72.22 -45.44
CA TRP A 1103 55.57 -72.96 -46.69
C TRP A 1103 56.31 -72.15 -47.74
N SER A 1104 57.31 -72.75 -48.37
CA SER A 1104 57.84 -72.25 -49.64
C SER A 1104 56.73 -72.07 -50.68
N THR A 1105 56.57 -70.85 -51.20
CA THR A 1105 55.63 -70.55 -52.30
C THR A 1105 56.11 -71.03 -53.68
N THR A 1106 57.25 -71.73 -53.73
CA THR A 1106 57.97 -72.13 -54.96
C THR A 1106 58.06 -73.62 -55.18
#